data_AF-A0A6A5GT69-F1
#
_entry.id   AF-A0A6A5GT69-F1
#
_cell.length_a   1.000
_cell.length_b   1.000
_cell.length_c   1.000
_cell.angle_alpha   90.00
_cell.angle_beta   90.00
_cell.angle_gamma   90.00
#
_symmetry.space_group_name_H-M   'P 1'
#
loop_
_entity.id
_entity.type
_entity.pdbx_description
1 polymer ?
#
loop_
_entity_poly.entity_id
_entity_poly.type
_entity_poly.pdbx_seq_one_letter_code
_entity_poly.pdbx_strand_id
1 'polypeptide(L)'
;MISFSHILSLFLLILITPEVVFSFCYPKIPLLDLQPAQYNGSWFVIARKPSNSRYFLPKNINSSMISLILNSDNTSLSFSEYHTVEQKCKSLTGNMTKHKGGYMLEVKQEAGTNYVEKIFFRPIYHGYSGEQNEEMNMVLYGCLDGNDNGGCKIGDELVLIMSNSRHPQTLQLYKSAQVIEDEACIDILHFTALDTYTECGDEMVDEDQKLRHAKIDEDNEFVDVECRVENIRPANNNISIFFKEPRVLTVVAYIDASLSGEQIAHISCRYNSETTAECEWIRQDTCFKTNLTQTLSTNQIQISSSILKINGSTVPIDWSGFVLWENGDEYISMHCGLVDDDGACDSVRVYVWSDEDHMDQPTINEIYRELQKVCIDPTDLIFLNTFHECIIPSPTPSLLHCQSPNGWSPITLSMLQGVWYIAADLNADPKMFLQSTVINMKRIQNSSDLELIYYAQKESDGRCIGPGNGTVRLTDNGELHVHIEYSYSFVPGYKSSIKFKFQILYLDNQRAVLYWCFRRAENGTCTQHDVTFMIRSRHFSHNDLSMILPYLDKVCIDRKDLRWFDLHSQCGTEISSSTILRRDLITLTHYHVLDILTNVQEPKCLYNEIRGVKADFYSLERAGTWFLMSRMDEMSMDTYAMVGRIFAVTNSTAVLRLFQSAALPGEPRECFTRVFTIRERENKEKLDYWYELHFESTTKNSTFMIFRFLFYNRHVGVIYSCLRNKADGRCDEKAIYVISRHESIDHAELTVIEKVAKSVCVEPLLLYHVAAHDECIFEHSRLKPPACSSIDIVSSNAEWIEMNLQQIEASYGRLLYQVVASSNSRAPTFALRFDGQHFQKITEQPSGCLSSPIAQIRFSQRNRNLIYLPSDDGLIAVIHPAGVRSDLLLREAQMSGVLPCLAPTPIPENQNCTQLVAPVCKYPNEALTDTEQMNGDWFLFSSDPMFVLNWRCTFKDGDDDYTHSFECFSESWVGECERPTRGTLHINASNSTFYTVFDEEEAPIRTPEAEIFTSGRISVTDERLILLKEDHLVGRAYSLWLRKTEGGMTEKVKQDAESFCVWPIESQIRHTAMLC
;
A
#
# COMPACT_ATOMS: atom_id res chain seq x y z
N MET A 1 -43.46 57.26 -27.46
CA MET A 1 -44.06 55.90 -27.43
C MET A 1 -43.38 55.06 -28.50
N ILE A 2 -43.02 53.81 -28.16
CA ILE A 2 -42.19 52.85 -28.92
C ILE A 2 -40.67 53.12 -28.84
N SER A 3 -40.04 52.77 -27.71
CA SER A 3 -38.59 52.58 -27.59
C SER A 3 -38.22 51.74 -26.34
N PHE A 4 -39.12 50.81 -25.94
CA PHE A 4 -38.97 49.99 -24.72
C PHE A 4 -38.66 48.51 -25.03
N SER A 5 -38.24 48.18 -26.25
CA SER A 5 -38.09 46.80 -26.73
C SER A 5 -36.66 46.36 -27.11
N HIS A 6 -35.66 47.25 -27.09
CA HIS A 6 -34.29 46.89 -27.50
C HIS A 6 -33.23 46.94 -26.39
N ILE A 7 -33.58 47.35 -25.17
CA ILE A 7 -32.66 47.32 -24.02
C ILE A 7 -32.74 45.98 -23.26
N LEU A 8 -33.86 45.24 -23.39
CA LEU A 8 -34.02 43.92 -22.78
C LEU A 8 -33.23 42.80 -23.50
N SER A 9 -32.73 43.05 -24.72
CA SER A 9 -31.97 42.08 -25.53
C SER A 9 -30.46 42.16 -25.35
N LEU A 10 -29.92 43.21 -24.69
CA LEU A 10 -28.48 43.34 -24.45
C LEU A 10 -28.08 42.97 -23.01
N PHE A 11 -29.01 43.10 -22.05
CA PHE A 11 -28.78 42.69 -20.65
C PHE A 11 -28.96 41.18 -20.41
N LEU A 12 -29.41 40.42 -21.41
CA LEU A 12 -29.47 38.95 -21.34
C LEU A 12 -28.17 38.26 -21.76
N LEU A 13 -27.10 39.00 -22.12
CA LEU A 13 -25.87 38.42 -22.67
C LEU A 13 -24.56 38.71 -21.90
N ILE A 14 -24.62 39.35 -20.73
CA ILE A 14 -23.45 39.47 -19.83
C ILE A 14 -23.91 39.27 -18.37
N LEU A 15 -24.38 38.05 -18.08
CA LEU A 15 -24.31 37.46 -16.75
C LEU A 15 -23.09 36.54 -16.75
N ILE A 16 -21.94 37.10 -16.42
CA ILE A 16 -20.81 36.30 -15.92
C ILE A 16 -21.25 35.88 -14.52
N THR A 17 -21.78 34.66 -14.40
CA THR A 17 -21.95 34.01 -13.10
C THR A 17 -20.55 33.81 -12.51
N PRO A 18 -20.23 34.33 -11.31
CA PRO A 18 -19.15 33.76 -10.54
C PRO A 18 -19.60 32.34 -10.19
N GLU A 19 -18.93 31.35 -10.75
CA GLU A 19 -19.08 29.96 -10.32
C GLU A 19 -18.64 29.89 -8.86
N VAL A 20 -19.63 29.87 -7.98
CA VAL A 20 -19.48 29.43 -6.58
C VAL A 20 -18.99 28.00 -6.64
N VAL A 21 -17.72 27.76 -6.34
CA VAL A 21 -17.15 26.41 -6.29
C VAL A 21 -17.58 25.77 -4.98
N PHE A 22 -18.79 25.24 -4.96
CA PHE A 22 -19.13 24.18 -4.04
C PHE A 22 -18.23 22.97 -4.34
N SER A 23 -17.72 22.31 -3.31
CA SER A 23 -17.06 21.00 -3.40
C SER A 23 -18.08 19.89 -3.75
N PHE A 24 -18.85 20.08 -4.82
CA PHE A 24 -19.58 19.01 -5.47
C PHE A 24 -18.62 18.32 -6.43
N CYS A 25 -18.47 17.00 -6.28
CA CYS A 25 -17.93 16.18 -7.35
C CYS A 25 -18.84 16.40 -8.57
N TYR A 26 -18.29 17.00 -9.62
CA TYR A 26 -18.99 17.14 -10.89
C TYR A 26 -18.77 15.83 -11.66
N PRO A 27 -19.84 15.11 -12.06
CA PRO A 27 -19.69 13.86 -12.78
C PRO A 27 -18.91 14.10 -14.08
N LYS A 28 -17.69 13.58 -14.17
CA LYS A 28 -16.77 13.69 -15.32
C LYS A 28 -16.82 12.42 -16.15
N ILE A 29 -18.01 11.97 -16.46
CA ILE A 29 -18.16 10.60 -16.92
C ILE A 29 -17.54 10.40 -18.32
N PRO A 30 -16.51 9.53 -18.44
CA PRO A 30 -15.74 9.37 -19.67
C PRO A 30 -16.61 8.80 -20.79
N LEU A 31 -16.32 9.22 -22.02
CA LEU A 31 -17.03 8.76 -23.22
C LEU A 31 -16.23 7.64 -23.87
N LEU A 32 -16.47 6.41 -23.41
CA LEU A 32 -15.89 5.19 -23.99
C LEU A 32 -16.74 4.77 -25.21
N ASP A 33 -16.23 4.97 -26.43
CA ASP A 33 -16.91 4.50 -27.66
C ASP A 33 -16.58 3.02 -27.91
N LEU A 34 -17.25 2.15 -27.17
CA LEU A 34 -17.14 0.69 -27.38
C LEU A 34 -17.92 0.27 -28.63
N GLN A 35 -17.31 -0.62 -29.41
CA GLN A 35 -17.96 -1.24 -30.57
C GLN A 35 -19.08 -2.19 -30.11
N PRO A 36 -20.19 -2.32 -30.85
CA PRO A 36 -21.29 -3.24 -30.49
C PRO A 36 -20.83 -4.68 -30.21
N ALA A 37 -19.78 -5.15 -30.89
CA ALA A 37 -19.18 -6.46 -30.66
C ALA A 37 -18.57 -6.64 -29.25
N GLN A 38 -18.15 -5.55 -28.60
CA GLN A 38 -17.56 -5.59 -27.25
C GLN A 38 -18.62 -5.69 -26.15
N TYR A 39 -19.89 -5.47 -26.47
CA TYR A 39 -21.01 -5.71 -25.57
C TYR A 39 -21.59 -7.12 -25.73
N ASN A 40 -21.27 -7.80 -26.83
CA ASN A 40 -21.87 -9.06 -27.19
C ASN A 40 -21.42 -10.16 -26.22
N GLY A 41 -22.38 -10.83 -25.58
CA GLY A 41 -22.13 -11.89 -24.61
C GLY A 41 -23.10 -11.85 -23.44
N SER A 42 -22.85 -12.74 -22.49
CA SER A 42 -23.59 -12.85 -21.24
C SER A 42 -22.81 -12.23 -20.09
N TRP A 43 -23.52 -11.45 -19.27
CA TRP A 43 -22.95 -10.57 -18.26
C TRP A 43 -23.67 -10.76 -16.92
N PHE A 44 -22.95 -11.22 -15.91
CA PHE A 44 -23.43 -11.28 -14.53
C PHE A 44 -23.36 -9.90 -13.91
N VAL A 45 -24.49 -9.38 -13.42
CA VAL A 45 -24.53 -8.10 -12.72
C VAL A 45 -24.10 -8.33 -11.28
N ILE A 46 -22.95 -7.80 -10.91
CA ILE A 46 -22.34 -8.02 -9.59
C ILE A 46 -22.91 -7.06 -8.56
N ALA A 47 -23.10 -5.80 -8.97
CA ALA A 47 -23.66 -4.78 -8.11
C ALA A 47 -24.41 -3.76 -8.94
N ARG A 48 -25.46 -3.19 -8.36
CA ARG A 48 -26.26 -2.15 -9.01
C ARG A 48 -26.71 -1.07 -8.05
N LYS A 49 -26.82 0.16 -8.56
CA LYS A 49 -27.56 1.25 -7.95
C LYS A 49 -28.83 1.49 -8.76
N PRO A 50 -30.02 1.10 -8.30
CA PRO A 50 -31.27 1.41 -8.99
C PRO A 50 -31.57 2.92 -8.92
N SER A 51 -32.38 3.42 -9.85
CA SER A 51 -32.90 4.79 -9.75
C SER A 51 -33.86 4.93 -8.57
N ASN A 52 -33.84 6.10 -7.92
CA ASN A 52 -34.73 6.43 -6.81
C ASN A 52 -36.14 6.85 -7.25
N SER A 53 -36.32 7.26 -8.51
CA SER A 53 -37.59 7.83 -9.00
C SER A 53 -38.52 6.77 -9.60
N ARG A 54 -38.04 6.00 -10.58
CA ARG A 54 -38.78 4.92 -11.25
C ARG A 54 -37.79 3.89 -11.78
N TYR A 55 -38.09 2.61 -11.66
CA TYR A 55 -37.24 1.58 -12.25
C TYR A 55 -38.10 0.42 -12.73
N PHE A 56 -37.79 -0.08 -13.92
CA PHE A 56 -38.55 -1.13 -14.59
C PHE A 56 -38.47 -2.49 -13.88
N LEU A 57 -37.46 -2.67 -13.02
CA LEU A 57 -37.27 -3.87 -12.22
C LEU A 57 -37.72 -3.70 -10.76
N PRO A 58 -38.14 -4.79 -10.10
CA PRO A 58 -38.43 -4.80 -8.66
C PRO A 58 -37.22 -4.35 -7.80
N LYS A 59 -37.50 -3.78 -6.62
CA LYS A 59 -36.45 -3.34 -5.68
C LYS A 59 -35.74 -4.50 -4.97
N ASN A 60 -36.41 -5.65 -4.79
CA ASN A 60 -35.90 -6.81 -4.05
C ASN A 60 -35.40 -7.88 -5.01
N ILE A 61 -34.43 -7.52 -5.85
CA ILE A 61 -33.76 -8.50 -6.73
C ILE A 61 -32.58 -9.09 -5.98
N ASN A 62 -32.49 -10.42 -5.98
CA ASN A 62 -31.37 -11.13 -5.38
C ASN A 62 -30.24 -11.34 -6.39
N SER A 63 -30.56 -11.60 -7.66
CA SER A 63 -29.59 -11.79 -8.74
C SER A 63 -30.04 -11.18 -10.06
N SER A 64 -29.08 -10.83 -10.92
CA SER A 64 -29.36 -10.45 -12.30
C SER A 64 -28.25 -10.89 -13.26
N MET A 65 -28.65 -11.43 -14.41
CA MET A 65 -27.82 -11.74 -15.56
C MET A 65 -28.40 -11.07 -16.81
N ILE A 66 -27.54 -10.38 -17.56
CA ILE A 66 -27.88 -9.67 -18.79
C ILE A 66 -27.23 -10.36 -19.98
N SER A 67 -28.03 -10.75 -20.95
CA SER A 67 -27.58 -11.24 -22.26
C SER A 67 -27.74 -10.15 -23.31
N LEU A 68 -26.66 -9.84 -24.01
CA LEU A 68 -26.60 -8.87 -25.10
C LEU A 68 -26.15 -9.58 -26.38
N ILE A 69 -27.04 -9.67 -27.37
CA ILE A 69 -26.77 -10.38 -28.63
C ILE A 69 -26.75 -9.38 -29.78
N LEU A 70 -25.65 -9.32 -30.52
CA LEU A 70 -25.49 -8.44 -31.67
C LEU A 70 -26.43 -8.88 -32.80
N ASN A 71 -27.30 -7.96 -33.25
CA ASN A 71 -28.20 -8.24 -34.36
C ASN A 71 -27.47 -8.18 -35.71
N SER A 72 -28.09 -8.78 -36.74
CA SER A 72 -27.53 -8.85 -38.10
C SER A 72 -27.23 -7.49 -38.76
N ASP A 73 -27.74 -6.39 -38.21
CA ASP A 73 -27.49 -5.03 -38.66
C ASP A 73 -26.17 -4.43 -38.10
N ASN A 74 -25.43 -5.17 -37.27
CA ASN A 74 -24.20 -4.79 -36.57
C ASN A 74 -24.28 -3.46 -35.79
N THR A 75 -25.48 -2.95 -35.52
CA THR A 75 -25.70 -1.62 -34.95
C THR A 75 -26.72 -1.61 -33.81
N SER A 76 -27.51 -2.68 -33.67
CA SER A 76 -28.40 -2.91 -32.54
C SER A 76 -28.05 -4.21 -31.79
N LEU A 77 -28.32 -4.22 -30.48
CA LEU A 77 -28.15 -5.36 -29.58
C LEU A 77 -29.52 -5.77 -29.05
N SER A 78 -29.85 -7.05 -29.18
CA SER A 78 -31.00 -7.64 -28.48
C SER A 78 -30.64 -7.80 -27.00
N PHE A 79 -31.49 -7.28 -26.11
CA PHE A 79 -31.27 -7.29 -24.67
C PHE A 79 -32.25 -8.27 -24.01
N SER A 80 -31.72 -9.13 -23.15
CA SER A 80 -32.53 -9.96 -22.25
C SER A 80 -31.93 -9.92 -20.86
N GLU A 81 -32.72 -9.60 -19.84
CA GLU A 81 -32.29 -9.66 -18.44
C GLU A 81 -33.10 -10.71 -17.68
N TYR A 82 -32.37 -11.62 -17.04
CA TYR A 82 -32.89 -12.68 -16.18
C TYR A 82 -32.58 -12.32 -14.75
N HIS A 83 -33.59 -12.28 -13.89
CA HIS A 83 -33.42 -11.85 -12.51
C HIS A 83 -34.30 -12.65 -11.55
N THR A 84 -33.81 -12.85 -10.32
CA THR A 84 -34.54 -13.55 -9.27
C THR A 84 -35.19 -12.57 -8.30
N VAL A 85 -36.48 -12.79 -8.01
CA VAL A 85 -37.23 -12.07 -6.97
C VAL A 85 -37.98 -13.11 -6.15
N GLU A 86 -37.77 -13.13 -4.84
CA GLU A 86 -38.38 -14.13 -3.94
C GLU A 86 -38.17 -15.57 -4.45
N GLN A 87 -36.94 -15.89 -4.88
CA GLN A 87 -36.53 -17.18 -5.45
C GLN A 87 -37.25 -17.61 -6.74
N LYS A 88 -37.99 -16.71 -7.40
CA LYS A 88 -38.58 -16.96 -8.72
C LYS A 88 -37.81 -16.23 -9.81
N CYS A 89 -37.35 -16.99 -10.80
CA CYS A 89 -36.70 -16.44 -11.99
C CYS A 89 -37.74 -15.76 -12.89
N LYS A 90 -37.44 -14.53 -13.30
CA LYS A 90 -38.23 -13.75 -14.26
C LYS A 90 -37.30 -13.24 -15.35
N SER A 91 -37.82 -13.15 -16.57
CA SER A 91 -37.09 -12.59 -17.70
C SER A 91 -37.76 -11.31 -18.19
N LEU A 92 -36.95 -10.47 -18.79
CA LEU A 92 -37.37 -9.23 -19.40
C LEU A 92 -36.60 -9.04 -20.71
N THR A 93 -37.29 -8.55 -21.73
CA THR A 93 -36.70 -8.39 -23.07
C THR A 93 -36.78 -6.94 -23.54
N GLY A 94 -35.79 -6.54 -24.31
CA GLY A 94 -35.66 -5.19 -24.84
C GLY A 94 -34.71 -5.14 -26.02
N ASN A 95 -34.59 -3.94 -26.61
CA ASN A 95 -33.63 -3.68 -27.68
C ASN A 95 -32.76 -2.50 -27.29
N MET A 96 -31.46 -2.62 -27.50
CA MET A 96 -30.47 -1.59 -27.25
C MET A 96 -29.92 -1.06 -28.59
N THR A 97 -30.13 0.23 -28.85
CA THR A 97 -29.78 0.88 -30.13
C THR A 97 -28.73 1.97 -29.90
N LYS A 98 -27.74 2.08 -30.79
CA LYS A 98 -26.68 3.09 -30.66
C LYS A 98 -27.28 4.50 -30.76
N HIS A 99 -26.97 5.35 -29.79
CA HIS A 99 -27.40 6.75 -29.73
C HIS A 99 -26.17 7.65 -29.50
N LYS A 100 -26.30 8.98 -29.65
CA LYS A 100 -25.17 9.89 -29.48
C LYS A 100 -24.63 9.82 -28.04
N GLY A 101 -23.39 9.34 -27.86
CA GLY A 101 -22.73 9.24 -26.55
C GLY A 101 -23.02 7.97 -25.74
N GLY A 102 -23.68 6.96 -26.31
CA GLY A 102 -24.02 5.71 -25.61
C GLY A 102 -25.03 4.85 -26.38
N TYR A 103 -25.90 4.17 -25.64
CA TYR A 103 -26.94 3.30 -26.17
C TYR A 103 -28.29 3.57 -25.51
N MET A 104 -29.36 3.55 -26.28
CA MET A 104 -30.73 3.63 -25.78
C MET A 104 -31.31 2.22 -25.67
N LEU A 105 -31.60 1.78 -24.44
CA LEU A 105 -32.31 0.55 -24.14
C LEU A 105 -33.82 0.83 -24.11
N GLU A 106 -34.59 0.08 -24.89
CA GLU A 106 -36.05 0.09 -24.88
C GLU A 106 -36.56 -1.25 -24.36
N VAL A 107 -37.24 -1.23 -23.21
CA VAL A 107 -37.65 -2.44 -22.49
C VAL A 107 -39.17 -2.61 -22.52
N LYS A 108 -39.64 -3.83 -22.79
CA LYS A 108 -41.08 -4.16 -22.83
C LYS A 108 -41.47 -4.89 -21.54
N GLN A 109 -42.31 -4.28 -20.70
CA GLN A 109 -42.88 -4.94 -19.51
C GLN A 109 -44.03 -5.89 -19.88
N GLU A 110 -44.08 -7.07 -19.26
CA GLU A 110 -45.21 -8.01 -19.41
C GLU A 110 -46.35 -7.75 -18.41
N ALA A 111 -47.58 -7.95 -18.93
CA ALA A 111 -48.91 -7.86 -18.31
C ALA A 111 -49.56 -6.47 -18.18
N GLY A 112 -50.13 -5.98 -19.29
CA GLY A 112 -51.38 -5.17 -19.27
C GLY A 112 -51.31 -3.73 -19.77
N THR A 113 -50.12 -3.17 -19.99
CA THR A 113 -49.95 -1.80 -20.52
C THR A 113 -48.89 -1.78 -21.62
N ASN A 114 -49.16 -1.14 -22.76
CA ASN A 114 -48.19 -0.90 -23.86
C ASN A 114 -47.08 0.11 -23.47
N TYR A 115 -46.57 0.02 -22.23
CA TYR A 115 -45.56 0.92 -21.70
C TYR A 115 -44.17 0.38 -22.07
N VAL A 116 -43.41 1.19 -22.81
CA VAL A 116 -42.01 0.93 -23.15
C VAL A 116 -41.18 1.91 -22.34
N GLU A 117 -40.35 1.40 -21.44
CA GLU A 117 -39.42 2.21 -20.65
C GLU A 117 -38.13 2.39 -21.46
N LYS A 118 -37.67 3.64 -21.59
CA LYS A 118 -36.46 3.99 -22.34
C LYS A 118 -35.38 4.44 -21.40
N ILE A 119 -34.19 3.87 -21.54
CA ILE A 119 -33.07 4.12 -20.63
C ILE A 119 -31.83 4.34 -21.46
N PHE A 120 -31.19 5.48 -21.26
CA PHE A 120 -29.93 5.77 -21.92
C PHE A 120 -28.78 5.23 -21.07
N PHE A 121 -28.03 4.27 -21.59
CA PHE A 121 -26.83 3.71 -20.98
C PHE A 121 -25.56 4.15 -21.68
N ARG A 122 -24.49 4.31 -20.91
CA ARG A 122 -23.13 4.49 -21.43
C ARG A 122 -22.10 3.69 -20.65
N PRO A 123 -21.07 3.16 -21.31
CA PRO A 123 -19.95 2.54 -20.62
C PRO A 123 -19.07 3.63 -19.99
N ILE A 124 -18.68 3.41 -18.75
CA ILE A 124 -17.75 4.30 -18.03
C ILE A 124 -16.46 3.58 -17.67
N TYR A 125 -16.47 2.25 -17.75
CA TYR A 125 -15.32 1.39 -17.54
C TYR A 125 -15.46 0.11 -18.38
N HIS A 126 -14.34 -0.35 -18.92
CA HIS A 126 -14.21 -1.65 -19.58
C HIS A 126 -12.76 -2.14 -19.44
N GLY A 127 -12.56 -3.34 -18.89
CA GLY A 127 -11.23 -3.88 -18.63
C GLY A 127 -11.20 -5.40 -18.58
N TYR A 128 -10.03 -5.97 -18.85
CA TYR A 128 -9.80 -7.41 -18.86
C TYR A 128 -9.03 -7.88 -17.60
N SER A 129 -9.29 -9.10 -17.12
CA SER A 129 -8.62 -9.81 -16.01
C SER A 129 -8.39 -11.30 -16.31
N GLY A 130 -7.67 -11.98 -15.42
CA GLY A 130 -7.26 -13.38 -15.59
C GLY A 130 -5.82 -13.52 -16.08
N GLU A 131 -5.23 -14.69 -15.90
CA GLU A 131 -3.86 -15.01 -16.37
C GLU A 131 -3.73 -14.88 -17.90
N GLN A 132 -4.84 -14.96 -18.64
CA GLN A 132 -4.91 -14.83 -20.09
C GLN A 132 -5.80 -13.66 -20.60
N ASN A 133 -6.26 -12.75 -19.73
CA ASN A 133 -7.24 -11.69 -20.08
C ASN A 133 -8.62 -12.20 -20.55
N GLU A 134 -9.06 -13.37 -20.09
CA GLU A 134 -10.33 -14.00 -20.50
C GLU A 134 -11.56 -13.40 -19.80
N GLU A 135 -11.37 -12.79 -18.62
CA GLU A 135 -12.46 -12.17 -17.87
C GLU A 135 -12.62 -10.70 -18.26
N MET A 136 -13.82 -10.30 -18.65
CA MET A 136 -14.19 -8.95 -19.03
C MET A 136 -15.09 -8.34 -17.97
N ASN A 137 -14.78 -7.11 -17.57
CA ASN A 137 -15.57 -6.34 -16.61
C ASN A 137 -16.00 -5.02 -17.23
N MET A 138 -17.26 -4.64 -17.01
CA MET A 138 -17.85 -3.44 -17.57
C MET A 138 -18.69 -2.70 -16.52
N VAL A 139 -18.63 -1.37 -16.54
CA VAL A 139 -19.55 -0.53 -15.76
C VAL A 139 -20.39 0.32 -16.71
N LEU A 140 -21.71 0.19 -16.58
CA LEU A 140 -22.68 1.03 -17.30
C LEU A 140 -23.29 2.07 -16.36
N TYR A 141 -23.31 3.31 -16.83
CA TYR A 141 -24.02 4.41 -16.21
C TYR A 141 -25.24 4.76 -17.06
N GLY A 142 -26.43 4.74 -16.45
CA GLY A 142 -27.72 4.89 -17.10
C GLY A 142 -28.56 6.04 -16.56
N CYS A 143 -29.39 6.64 -17.42
CA CYS A 143 -30.37 7.69 -17.07
C CYS A 143 -31.75 7.35 -17.68
N LEU A 144 -32.83 7.59 -16.93
CA LEU A 144 -34.21 7.43 -17.41
C LEU A 144 -34.64 8.56 -18.37
N ASP A 145 -34.36 9.81 -18.00
CA ASP A 145 -34.65 11.01 -18.80
C ASP A 145 -33.33 11.62 -19.33
N GLY A 146 -32.64 10.91 -20.22
CA GLY A 146 -31.34 11.36 -20.75
C GLY A 146 -31.45 12.56 -21.71
N ASN A 147 -30.63 13.59 -21.50
CA ASN A 147 -30.36 14.64 -22.50
C ASN A 147 -29.15 14.23 -23.37
N ASP A 148 -29.03 14.75 -24.60
CA ASP A 148 -27.92 14.48 -25.55
C ASP A 148 -26.49 14.75 -25.01
N ASN A 149 -26.38 15.36 -23.82
CA ASN A 149 -25.13 15.64 -23.11
C ASN A 149 -24.77 14.57 -22.04
N GLY A 150 -25.58 13.52 -21.86
CA GLY A 150 -25.25 12.38 -20.99
C GLY A 150 -25.27 12.65 -19.48
N GLY A 151 -25.89 13.72 -19.00
CA GLY A 151 -26.09 13.99 -17.57
C GLY A 151 -27.44 13.46 -17.07
N CYS A 152 -27.45 12.74 -15.95
CA CYS A 152 -28.69 12.36 -15.25
C CYS A 152 -29.12 13.47 -14.28
N LYS A 153 -30.42 13.61 -14.01
CA LYS A 153 -30.89 14.36 -12.84
C LYS A 153 -30.54 13.59 -11.57
N ILE A 154 -30.32 14.32 -10.47
CA ILE A 154 -30.00 13.72 -9.18
C ILE A 154 -31.14 12.78 -8.75
N GLY A 155 -30.83 11.50 -8.53
CA GLY A 155 -31.80 10.44 -8.19
C GLY A 155 -32.34 9.63 -9.38
N ASP A 156 -32.11 10.08 -10.62
CA ASP A 156 -32.45 9.35 -11.84
C ASP A 156 -31.27 8.49 -12.35
N GLU A 157 -30.14 8.48 -11.63
CA GLU A 157 -28.95 7.74 -12.05
C GLU A 157 -29.05 6.27 -11.69
N LEU A 158 -28.79 5.44 -12.68
CA LEU A 158 -28.69 3.99 -12.61
C LEU A 158 -27.24 3.61 -12.88
N VAL A 159 -26.69 2.68 -12.11
CA VAL A 159 -25.35 2.15 -12.39
C VAL A 159 -25.34 0.64 -12.27
N LEU A 160 -24.73 -0.02 -13.24
CA LEU A 160 -24.57 -1.48 -13.30
C LEU A 160 -23.07 -1.80 -13.35
N ILE A 161 -22.60 -2.63 -12.42
CA ILE A 161 -21.28 -3.28 -12.47
C ILE A 161 -21.53 -4.71 -12.92
N MET A 162 -20.89 -5.13 -14.01
CA MET A 162 -21.08 -6.47 -14.55
C MET A 162 -19.77 -7.10 -15.05
N SER A 163 -19.76 -8.42 -15.06
CA SER A 163 -18.64 -9.24 -15.53
C SER A 163 -19.15 -10.38 -16.39
N ASN A 164 -18.36 -10.83 -17.35
CA ASN A 164 -18.65 -12.08 -18.08
C ASN A 164 -18.29 -13.33 -17.24
N SER A 165 -17.74 -13.17 -16.04
CA SER A 165 -17.43 -14.25 -15.10
C SER A 165 -18.31 -14.16 -13.85
N ARG A 166 -18.71 -15.31 -13.31
CA ARG A 166 -19.39 -15.40 -12.01
C ARG A 166 -18.46 -15.12 -10.84
N HIS A 167 -17.15 -15.25 -11.04
CA HIS A 167 -16.11 -15.06 -10.03
C HIS A 167 -15.15 -13.92 -10.42
N PRO A 168 -15.61 -12.66 -10.40
CA PRO A 168 -14.80 -11.53 -10.84
C PRO A 168 -13.57 -11.32 -9.93
N GLN A 169 -12.40 -11.13 -10.52
CA GLN A 169 -11.19 -10.83 -9.75
C GLN A 169 -11.35 -9.56 -8.89
N THR A 170 -11.00 -9.70 -7.61
CA THR A 170 -11.06 -8.64 -6.59
C THR A 170 -10.44 -7.30 -7.04
N LEU A 171 -9.33 -7.34 -7.79
CA LEU A 171 -8.65 -6.16 -8.29
C LEU A 171 -9.49 -5.35 -9.31
N GLN A 172 -10.27 -6.01 -10.17
CA GLN A 172 -11.11 -5.32 -11.17
C GLN A 172 -12.41 -4.78 -10.57
N LEU A 173 -12.94 -5.44 -9.54
CA LEU A 173 -14.03 -4.91 -8.72
C LEU A 173 -13.64 -3.59 -8.05
N TYR A 174 -12.44 -3.53 -7.45
CA TYR A 174 -11.92 -2.30 -6.85
C TYR A 174 -11.73 -1.17 -7.86
N LYS A 175 -11.21 -1.47 -9.07
CA LYS A 175 -11.10 -0.47 -10.14
C LYS A 175 -12.46 0.03 -10.63
N SER A 176 -13.43 -0.88 -10.75
CA SER A 176 -14.80 -0.55 -11.14
C SER A 176 -15.47 0.37 -10.12
N ALA A 177 -15.33 0.07 -8.83
CA ALA A 177 -15.82 0.91 -7.74
C ALA A 177 -15.13 2.28 -7.71
N GLN A 178 -13.80 2.31 -7.90
CA GLN A 178 -13.05 3.55 -7.96
C GLN A 178 -13.52 4.47 -9.10
N VAL A 179 -13.79 3.94 -10.30
CA VAL A 179 -14.27 4.75 -11.43
C VAL A 179 -15.66 5.35 -11.16
N ILE A 180 -16.52 4.65 -10.43
CA ILE A 180 -17.86 5.15 -10.07
C ILE A 180 -17.74 6.31 -9.07
N GLU A 181 -16.87 6.19 -8.08
CA GLU A 181 -16.62 7.23 -7.09
C GLU A 181 -15.92 8.45 -7.71
N ASP A 182 -14.88 8.21 -8.52
CA ASP A 182 -14.04 9.24 -9.13
C ASP A 182 -14.77 9.99 -10.27
N GLU A 183 -15.53 9.28 -11.12
CA GLU A 183 -16.10 9.85 -12.36
C GLU A 183 -17.62 10.08 -12.30
N ALA A 184 -18.38 9.24 -11.61
CA ALA A 184 -19.83 9.36 -11.49
C ALA A 184 -20.29 10.00 -10.17
N CYS A 185 -19.36 10.21 -9.21
CA CYS A 185 -19.63 10.86 -7.93
C CYS A 185 -20.67 10.12 -7.08
N ILE A 186 -20.76 8.80 -7.22
CA ILE A 186 -21.71 7.96 -6.50
C ILE A 186 -20.94 7.10 -5.51
N ASP A 187 -21.26 7.23 -4.23
CA ASP A 187 -20.71 6.39 -3.16
C ASP A 187 -21.10 4.93 -3.37
N ILE A 188 -20.12 4.02 -3.26
CA ILE A 188 -20.31 2.57 -3.39
C ILE A 188 -21.33 2.03 -2.37
N LEU A 189 -21.55 2.71 -1.24
CA LEU A 189 -22.57 2.36 -0.24
C LEU A 189 -24.01 2.45 -0.78
N HIS A 190 -24.24 3.12 -1.91
CA HIS A 190 -25.56 3.15 -2.58
C HIS A 190 -25.81 1.94 -3.48
N PHE A 191 -24.86 1.01 -3.59
CA PHE A 191 -24.99 -0.18 -4.41
C PHE A 191 -25.56 -1.35 -3.61
N THR A 192 -26.39 -2.13 -4.26
CA THR A 192 -26.81 -3.45 -3.80
C THR A 192 -25.98 -4.49 -4.53
N ALA A 193 -25.25 -5.32 -3.78
CA ALA A 193 -24.59 -6.49 -4.32
C ALA A 193 -25.64 -7.54 -4.70
N LEU A 194 -25.42 -8.19 -5.82
CA LEU A 194 -26.29 -9.24 -6.33
C LEU A 194 -25.54 -10.57 -6.32
N ASP A 195 -26.28 -11.63 -6.11
CA ASP A 195 -25.80 -12.99 -6.20
C ASP A 195 -25.55 -13.36 -7.67
N THR A 196 -24.29 -13.59 -8.05
CA THR A 196 -23.90 -14.02 -9.39
C THR A 196 -24.05 -15.52 -9.60
N TYR A 197 -24.40 -16.27 -8.54
CA TYR A 197 -24.46 -17.74 -8.50
C TYR A 197 -25.90 -18.28 -8.55
N THR A 198 -26.81 -17.57 -9.21
CA THR A 198 -28.15 -18.10 -9.46
C THR A 198 -28.26 -18.75 -10.83
N GLU A 199 -29.00 -19.87 -10.91
CA GLU A 199 -29.32 -20.59 -12.16
C GLU A 199 -30.25 -19.80 -13.10
N CYS A 200 -30.80 -18.67 -12.64
CA CYS A 200 -31.73 -17.86 -13.41
C CYS A 200 -31.04 -17.20 -14.60
N GLY A 201 -31.30 -17.73 -15.80
CA GLY A 201 -30.71 -17.27 -17.05
C GLY A 201 -29.56 -18.15 -17.56
N ASP A 202 -29.23 -19.24 -16.88
CA ASP A 202 -28.19 -20.21 -17.30
C ASP A 202 -28.42 -20.80 -18.70
N GLU A 203 -29.65 -20.73 -19.22
CA GLU A 203 -29.96 -21.12 -20.60
C GLU A 203 -29.24 -20.26 -21.66
N MET A 204 -28.85 -19.02 -21.31
CA MET A 204 -28.28 -18.03 -22.23
C MET A 204 -26.78 -17.77 -22.02
N VAL A 205 -26.16 -18.35 -21.00
CA VAL A 205 -24.71 -18.25 -20.75
C VAL A 205 -23.97 -19.39 -21.44
N ASP A 206 -22.68 -19.20 -21.73
CA ASP A 206 -21.85 -20.24 -22.35
C ASP A 206 -21.67 -21.43 -21.39
N GLU A 207 -21.36 -22.63 -21.90
CA GLU A 207 -21.36 -23.87 -21.11
C GLU A 207 -20.37 -23.85 -19.92
N ASP A 208 -19.24 -23.17 -20.09
CA ASP A 208 -18.23 -22.90 -19.07
C ASP A 208 -18.69 -21.92 -17.99
N GLN A 209 -19.79 -21.19 -18.23
CA GLN A 209 -20.38 -20.22 -17.31
C GLN A 209 -21.64 -20.73 -16.58
N LYS A 210 -22.09 -21.97 -16.82
CA LYS A 210 -23.30 -22.54 -16.18
C LYS A 210 -23.00 -23.14 -14.81
N LEU A 211 -23.95 -23.01 -13.87
CA LEU A 211 -23.84 -23.58 -12.52
C LEU A 211 -24.22 -25.06 -12.46
N ARG A 212 -23.90 -25.83 -13.51
CA ARG A 212 -24.30 -27.25 -13.57
C ARG A 212 -23.70 -28.07 -12.43
N HIS A 213 -22.54 -27.66 -11.92
CA HIS A 213 -21.79 -28.46 -10.97
C HIS A 213 -21.85 -27.95 -9.53
N ALA A 214 -22.55 -26.84 -9.21
CA ALA A 214 -22.44 -26.22 -7.88
C ALA A 214 -23.74 -25.68 -7.27
N LYS A 215 -23.91 -25.87 -5.97
CA LYS A 215 -25.02 -25.35 -5.14
C LYS A 215 -24.47 -24.69 -3.87
N ILE A 216 -25.19 -23.72 -3.32
CA ILE A 216 -24.91 -23.14 -1.99
C ILE A 216 -25.71 -23.93 -0.93
N ASP A 217 -25.05 -24.38 0.13
CA ASP A 217 -25.68 -25.11 1.23
C ASP A 217 -26.35 -24.19 2.28
N GLU A 218 -26.86 -24.79 3.36
CA GLU A 218 -27.60 -24.06 4.42
C GLU A 218 -26.71 -23.07 5.20
N ASP A 219 -25.39 -23.20 5.12
CA ASP A 219 -24.40 -22.35 5.78
C ASP A 219 -23.82 -21.27 4.84
N ASN A 220 -24.41 -21.10 3.65
CA ASN A 220 -23.93 -20.20 2.60
C ASN A 220 -22.55 -20.58 2.03
N GLU A 221 -22.14 -21.84 2.16
CA GLU A 221 -20.92 -22.37 1.58
C GLU A 221 -21.19 -23.14 0.28
N PHE A 222 -20.21 -23.14 -0.61
CA PHE A 222 -20.30 -23.77 -1.93
C PHE A 222 -20.13 -25.29 -1.80
N VAL A 223 -21.06 -26.05 -2.35
CA VAL A 223 -21.04 -27.51 -2.41
C VAL A 223 -21.30 -27.94 -3.85
N ASP A 224 -20.37 -28.67 -4.46
CA ASP A 224 -20.57 -29.22 -5.80
C ASP A 224 -21.60 -30.35 -5.76
N VAL A 225 -22.66 -30.27 -6.58
CA VAL A 225 -23.77 -31.24 -6.58
C VAL A 225 -24.04 -31.76 -7.99
N GLU A 226 -23.19 -32.63 -8.54
CA GLU A 226 -23.58 -33.34 -9.75
C GLU A 226 -22.93 -34.71 -10.01
N CYS A 227 -22.80 -35.58 -9.00
CA CYS A 227 -22.06 -36.83 -9.18
C CYS A 227 -22.97 -38.05 -9.02
N ARG A 228 -23.81 -38.34 -10.04
CA ARG A 228 -24.58 -39.60 -10.13
C ARG A 228 -24.25 -40.38 -11.40
N VAL A 229 -23.95 -41.66 -11.24
CA VAL A 229 -23.57 -42.64 -12.28
C VAL A 229 -24.61 -42.73 -13.41
N GLU A 230 -25.88 -42.48 -13.11
CA GLU A 230 -27.00 -42.52 -14.07
C GLU A 230 -26.92 -41.44 -15.17
N ASN A 231 -26.14 -40.37 -14.96
CA ASN A 231 -25.97 -39.27 -15.91
C ASN A 231 -24.77 -39.43 -16.86
N ILE A 232 -23.95 -40.48 -16.68
CA ILE A 232 -22.77 -40.75 -17.51
C ILE A 232 -23.25 -41.17 -18.91
N ARG A 233 -23.12 -40.29 -19.90
CA ARG A 233 -23.41 -40.60 -21.32
C ARG A 233 -22.12 -41.10 -22.00
N PRO A 234 -22.04 -42.37 -22.42
CA PRO A 234 -20.85 -42.87 -23.13
C PRO A 234 -20.70 -42.19 -24.50
N ALA A 235 -19.46 -42.07 -24.99
CA ALA A 235 -19.17 -41.51 -26.31
C ALA A 235 -19.96 -42.24 -27.41
N ASN A 236 -20.50 -41.50 -28.38
CA ASN A 236 -21.29 -42.06 -29.49
C ASN A 236 -20.43 -42.72 -30.60
N ASN A 237 -19.15 -43.01 -30.30
CA ASN A 237 -18.15 -43.41 -31.27
C ASN A 237 -17.81 -44.91 -31.14
N ASN A 238 -17.71 -45.60 -32.26
CA ASN A 238 -17.43 -47.04 -32.28
C ASN A 238 -15.92 -47.31 -32.11
N ILE A 239 -15.50 -47.60 -30.88
CA ILE A 239 -14.09 -47.82 -30.50
C ILE A 239 -13.40 -48.95 -31.29
N SER A 240 -14.15 -49.87 -31.90
CA SER A 240 -13.56 -50.92 -32.75
C SER A 240 -12.80 -50.38 -33.97
N ILE A 241 -13.08 -49.15 -34.40
CA ILE A 241 -12.35 -48.50 -35.50
C ILE A 241 -10.93 -48.13 -35.08
N PHE A 242 -10.74 -47.70 -33.83
CA PHE A 242 -9.46 -47.28 -33.25
C PHE A 242 -8.40 -48.38 -33.32
N PHE A 243 -8.79 -49.65 -33.14
CA PHE A 243 -7.88 -50.80 -33.07
C PHE A 243 -7.60 -51.50 -34.42
N LYS A 244 -8.13 -51.00 -35.55
CA LYS A 244 -7.94 -51.65 -36.87
C LYS A 244 -6.50 -51.62 -37.38
N GLU A 245 -5.70 -50.70 -36.86
CA GLU A 245 -4.29 -50.55 -37.20
C GLU A 245 -3.40 -51.10 -36.08
N PRO A 246 -2.22 -51.69 -36.38
CA PRO A 246 -1.29 -52.13 -35.34
C PRO A 246 -0.75 -50.91 -34.59
N ARG A 247 -1.06 -50.79 -33.30
CA ARG A 247 -0.66 -49.67 -32.44
C ARG A 247 0.02 -50.14 -31.16
N VAL A 248 0.88 -49.28 -30.61
CA VAL A 248 1.43 -49.43 -29.25
C VAL A 248 0.73 -48.38 -28.41
N LEU A 249 0.04 -48.80 -27.37
CA LEU A 249 -0.73 -47.90 -26.51
C LEU A 249 -0.13 -47.90 -25.12
N THR A 250 0.16 -46.71 -24.62
CA THR A 250 0.73 -46.48 -23.30
C THR A 250 -0.32 -45.86 -22.40
N VAL A 251 -0.42 -46.32 -21.16
CA VAL A 251 -1.25 -45.66 -20.15
C VAL A 251 -0.48 -44.43 -19.68
N VAL A 252 -0.98 -43.25 -20.00
CA VAL A 252 -0.32 -41.97 -19.68
C VAL A 252 -0.77 -41.42 -18.33
N ALA A 253 -1.99 -41.74 -17.91
CA ALA A 253 -2.52 -41.40 -16.60
C ALA A 253 -3.60 -42.40 -16.15
N TYR A 254 -3.73 -42.61 -14.85
CA TYR A 254 -4.76 -43.49 -14.30
C TYR A 254 -5.24 -43.09 -12.90
N ILE A 255 -6.43 -43.56 -12.54
CA ILE A 255 -6.99 -43.59 -11.18
C ILE A 255 -7.43 -45.02 -10.94
N ASP A 256 -6.75 -45.74 -10.04
CA ASP A 256 -7.17 -47.09 -9.65
C ASP A 256 -6.64 -47.42 -8.25
N ALA A 257 -7.54 -47.42 -7.27
CA ALA A 257 -7.20 -47.71 -5.88
C ALA A 257 -6.60 -49.11 -5.69
N SER A 258 -6.91 -50.07 -6.58
CA SER A 258 -6.36 -51.44 -6.52
C SER A 258 -4.86 -51.51 -6.83
N LEU A 259 -4.33 -50.46 -7.45
CA LEU A 259 -2.92 -50.23 -7.77
C LEU A 259 -2.24 -49.27 -6.78
N SER A 260 -2.98 -48.72 -5.81
CA SER A 260 -2.43 -47.80 -4.82
C SER A 260 -1.37 -48.52 -3.97
N GLY A 261 -0.16 -47.96 -3.93
CA GLY A 261 1.01 -48.56 -3.27
C GLY A 261 1.80 -49.57 -4.10
N GLU A 262 1.38 -49.93 -5.32
CA GLU A 262 2.16 -50.82 -6.19
C GLU A 262 3.31 -50.10 -6.92
N GLN A 263 3.42 -48.75 -6.86
CA GLN A 263 4.54 -47.97 -7.44
C GLN A 263 4.83 -48.29 -8.92
N ILE A 264 3.78 -48.27 -9.75
CA ILE A 264 3.89 -48.46 -11.20
C ILE A 264 4.43 -47.18 -11.83
N ALA A 265 5.49 -47.30 -12.62
CA ALA A 265 6.16 -46.20 -13.30
C ALA A 265 5.80 -46.11 -14.79
N HIS A 266 5.45 -47.24 -15.41
CA HIS A 266 5.15 -47.32 -16.84
C HIS A 266 4.29 -48.55 -17.18
N ILE A 267 3.35 -48.38 -18.12
CA ILE A 267 2.54 -49.46 -18.70
C ILE A 267 2.42 -49.19 -20.20
N SER A 268 2.92 -50.10 -21.04
CA SER A 268 2.76 -50.01 -22.48
C SER A 268 2.38 -51.36 -23.07
N CYS A 269 1.41 -51.34 -23.98
CA CYS A 269 0.83 -52.52 -24.58
C CYS A 269 0.99 -52.49 -26.10
N ARG A 270 1.69 -53.49 -26.63
CA ARG A 270 1.84 -53.69 -28.07
C ARG A 270 0.76 -54.62 -28.58
N TYR A 271 -0.16 -54.08 -29.37
CA TYR A 271 -1.28 -54.85 -29.93
C TYR A 271 -0.83 -55.65 -31.15
N ASN A 272 -0.96 -56.98 -31.06
CA ASN A 272 -0.66 -57.90 -32.15
C ASN A 272 -1.90 -58.24 -32.99
N SER A 273 -3.09 -58.04 -32.43
CA SER A 273 -4.40 -58.13 -33.10
C SER A 273 -5.39 -57.18 -32.40
N GLU A 274 -6.58 -56.96 -32.98
CA GLU A 274 -7.67 -56.16 -32.38
C GLU A 274 -8.11 -56.65 -30.97
N THR A 275 -7.73 -57.88 -30.59
CA THR A 275 -8.20 -58.56 -29.35
C THR A 275 -7.08 -58.98 -28.41
N THR A 276 -5.81 -58.85 -28.80
CA THR A 276 -4.68 -59.37 -27.99
C THR A 276 -3.46 -58.44 -28.07
N ALA A 277 -2.89 -58.12 -26.89
CA ALA A 277 -1.66 -57.34 -26.76
C ALA A 277 -0.67 -58.00 -25.81
N GLU A 278 0.62 -57.75 -26.04
CA GLU A 278 1.67 -58.00 -25.06
C GLU A 278 1.96 -56.68 -24.33
N CYS A 279 1.80 -56.66 -23.01
CA CYS A 279 1.99 -55.48 -22.18
C CYS A 279 3.24 -55.58 -21.32
N GLU A 280 4.02 -54.52 -21.34
CA GLU A 280 5.21 -54.30 -20.52
C GLU A 280 4.88 -53.33 -19.39
N TRP A 281 5.41 -53.67 -18.23
CA TRP A 281 5.15 -53.00 -16.97
C TRP A 281 6.45 -52.70 -16.28
N ILE A 282 6.61 -51.48 -15.78
CA ILE A 282 7.76 -51.12 -14.97
C ILE A 282 7.27 -50.75 -13.58
N ARG A 283 7.72 -51.53 -12.59
CA ARG A 283 7.43 -51.33 -11.18
C ARG A 283 8.73 -51.33 -10.40
N GLN A 284 9.01 -50.27 -9.64
CA GLN A 284 10.23 -50.15 -8.84
C GLN A 284 11.49 -50.57 -9.62
N ASP A 285 11.64 -50.11 -10.86
CA ASP A 285 12.73 -50.44 -11.79
C ASP A 285 12.81 -51.91 -12.25
N THR A 286 11.75 -52.69 -12.05
CA THR A 286 11.67 -54.10 -12.49
C THR A 286 10.62 -54.26 -13.60
N CYS A 287 11.02 -54.91 -14.70
CA CYS A 287 10.13 -55.16 -15.83
C CYS A 287 9.31 -56.44 -15.65
N PHE A 288 8.00 -56.36 -15.89
CA PHE A 288 7.11 -57.50 -15.99
C PHE A 288 6.42 -57.51 -17.36
N LYS A 289 6.29 -58.71 -17.95
CA LYS A 289 5.56 -58.91 -19.20
C LYS A 289 4.29 -59.69 -18.93
N THR A 290 3.18 -59.20 -19.47
CA THR A 290 1.86 -59.81 -19.29
C THR A 290 1.13 -59.84 -20.62
N ASN A 291 0.29 -60.85 -20.84
CA ASN A 291 -0.57 -60.87 -22.02
C ASN A 291 -1.93 -60.28 -21.65
N LEU A 292 -2.39 -59.34 -22.47
CA LEU A 292 -3.68 -58.69 -22.35
C LEU A 292 -4.62 -59.24 -23.42
N THR A 293 -5.83 -59.60 -23.00
CA THR A 293 -6.91 -59.98 -23.92
C THR A 293 -8.06 -59.01 -23.78
N GLN A 294 -8.61 -58.58 -24.91
CA GLN A 294 -9.72 -57.64 -24.94
C GLN A 294 -10.87 -58.07 -25.85
N THR A 295 -12.09 -57.68 -25.47
CA THR A 295 -13.28 -57.77 -26.31
C THR A 295 -13.90 -56.38 -26.46
N LEU A 296 -14.27 -56.04 -27.70
CA LEU A 296 -14.75 -54.73 -28.09
C LEU A 296 -16.27 -54.79 -28.27
N SER A 297 -17.00 -53.93 -27.56
CA SER A 297 -18.39 -53.60 -27.84
C SER A 297 -18.48 -52.13 -28.25
N THR A 298 -19.64 -51.66 -28.74
CA THR A 298 -19.76 -50.32 -29.34
C THR A 298 -19.24 -49.19 -28.44
N ASN A 299 -19.45 -49.28 -27.11
CA ASN A 299 -19.07 -48.22 -26.15
C ASN A 299 -18.40 -48.74 -24.86
N GLN A 300 -18.11 -50.04 -24.79
CA GLN A 300 -17.48 -50.66 -23.63
C GLN A 300 -16.37 -51.59 -24.10
N ILE A 301 -15.20 -51.43 -23.49
CA ILE A 301 -14.05 -52.29 -23.72
C ILE A 301 -13.90 -53.19 -22.50
N GLN A 302 -13.82 -54.51 -22.73
CA GLN A 302 -13.49 -55.45 -21.67
C GLN A 302 -12.07 -55.92 -21.86
N ILE A 303 -11.22 -55.69 -20.87
CA ILE A 303 -9.79 -55.92 -20.95
C ILE A 303 -9.35 -56.64 -19.68
N SER A 304 -8.72 -57.81 -19.86
CA SER A 304 -8.17 -58.57 -18.75
C SER A 304 -6.68 -58.85 -18.94
N SER A 305 -5.92 -58.67 -17.87
CA SER A 305 -4.51 -59.01 -17.74
C SER A 305 -4.25 -59.57 -16.33
N SER A 306 -3.02 -59.94 -16.02
CA SER A 306 -2.64 -60.42 -14.68
C SER A 306 -1.25 -59.91 -14.30
N ILE A 307 -1.10 -59.37 -13.09
CA ILE A 307 0.18 -58.88 -12.56
C ILE A 307 0.66 -59.69 -11.39
N LEU A 308 1.97 -59.66 -11.14
CA LEU A 308 2.56 -60.22 -9.92
C LEU A 308 2.68 -59.11 -8.85
N LYS A 309 1.84 -59.10 -7.82
CA LYS A 309 1.88 -58.11 -6.72
C LYS A 309 3.18 -58.17 -5.90
N ILE A 310 3.48 -57.12 -5.12
CA ILE A 310 4.71 -57.01 -4.30
C ILE A 310 4.87 -58.19 -3.33
N ASN A 311 3.76 -58.76 -2.86
CA ASN A 311 3.74 -59.94 -1.98
C ASN A 311 4.05 -61.28 -2.69
N GLY A 312 4.30 -61.26 -4.01
CA GLY A 312 4.61 -62.44 -4.83
C GLY A 312 3.39 -63.18 -5.40
N SER A 313 2.16 -62.71 -5.17
CA SER A 313 0.95 -63.34 -5.71
C SER A 313 0.58 -62.78 -7.09
N THR A 314 0.22 -63.66 -8.04
CA THR A 314 -0.35 -63.23 -9.33
C THR A 314 -1.82 -62.88 -9.15
N VAL A 315 -2.20 -61.64 -9.44
CA VAL A 315 -3.57 -61.12 -9.31
C VAL A 315 -4.06 -60.64 -10.68
N PRO A 316 -5.27 -61.02 -11.11
CA PRO A 316 -5.87 -60.48 -12.33
C PRO A 316 -6.10 -58.97 -12.20
N ILE A 317 -5.77 -58.21 -13.24
CA ILE A 317 -6.18 -56.81 -13.39
C ILE A 317 -7.22 -56.72 -14.50
N ASP A 318 -8.27 -56.01 -14.17
CA ASP A 318 -9.37 -55.70 -15.05
C ASP A 318 -9.31 -54.22 -15.46
N TRP A 319 -9.06 -53.95 -16.75
CA TRP A 319 -9.05 -52.60 -17.33
C TRP A 319 -10.36 -52.28 -18.03
N SER A 320 -11.37 -53.13 -17.83
CA SER A 320 -12.65 -52.99 -18.52
C SER A 320 -13.33 -51.70 -18.10
N GLY A 321 -13.86 -50.95 -19.05
CA GLY A 321 -14.52 -49.67 -18.80
C GLY A 321 -15.37 -49.20 -19.97
N PHE A 322 -16.22 -48.22 -19.69
CA PHE A 322 -16.92 -47.42 -20.70
C PHE A 322 -15.95 -46.38 -21.26
N VAL A 323 -16.02 -46.14 -22.57
CA VAL A 323 -15.19 -45.11 -23.21
C VAL A 323 -15.88 -43.76 -23.04
N LEU A 324 -15.22 -42.84 -22.34
CA LEU A 324 -15.73 -41.48 -22.11
C LEU A 324 -15.47 -40.57 -23.30
N TRP A 325 -14.29 -40.70 -23.90
CA TRP A 325 -13.81 -39.85 -24.98
C TRP A 325 -12.72 -40.55 -25.78
N GLU A 326 -12.64 -40.23 -27.07
CA GLU A 326 -11.55 -40.61 -27.98
C GLU A 326 -11.41 -39.58 -29.09
N ASN A 327 -10.20 -39.42 -29.63
CA ASN A 327 -9.90 -38.48 -30.73
C ASN A 327 -9.14 -39.13 -31.90
N GLY A 328 -9.00 -40.47 -31.91
CA GLY A 328 -8.27 -41.23 -32.92
C GLY A 328 -6.84 -41.66 -32.53
N ASP A 329 -6.22 -40.99 -31.55
CA ASP A 329 -4.85 -41.27 -31.06
C ASP A 329 -4.86 -41.55 -29.53
N GLU A 330 -5.78 -40.91 -28.80
CA GLU A 330 -6.07 -41.15 -27.39
C GLU A 330 -7.49 -41.67 -27.14
N TYR A 331 -7.66 -42.39 -26.02
CA TYR A 331 -8.99 -42.62 -25.44
C TYR A 331 -8.96 -42.72 -23.91
N ILE A 332 -10.09 -42.39 -23.28
CA ILE A 332 -10.30 -42.49 -21.83
C ILE A 332 -11.29 -43.63 -21.55
N SER A 333 -10.90 -44.55 -20.69
CA SER A 333 -11.75 -45.63 -20.19
C SER A 333 -12.06 -45.44 -18.71
N MET A 334 -13.33 -45.58 -18.33
CA MET A 334 -13.81 -45.44 -16.96
C MET A 334 -14.68 -46.61 -16.54
N HIS A 335 -14.50 -47.09 -15.32
CA HIS A 335 -15.32 -48.12 -14.69
C HIS A 335 -15.76 -47.71 -13.30
N CYS A 336 -17.05 -47.80 -13.04
CA CYS A 336 -17.60 -47.62 -11.72
C CYS A 336 -17.79 -48.97 -11.02
N GLY A 337 -17.08 -49.20 -9.92
CA GLY A 337 -17.05 -50.47 -9.18
C GLY A 337 -18.17 -50.61 -8.14
N LEU A 338 -18.41 -49.57 -7.34
CA LEU A 338 -19.48 -49.53 -6.33
C LEU A 338 -20.28 -48.24 -6.53
N VAL A 339 -21.60 -48.37 -6.69
CA VAL A 339 -22.53 -47.24 -6.79
C VAL A 339 -23.24 -47.11 -5.45
N ASP A 340 -23.17 -45.94 -4.84
CA ASP A 340 -23.74 -45.63 -3.53
C ASP A 340 -25.25 -45.35 -3.63
N ASP A 341 -25.94 -45.29 -2.49
CA ASP A 341 -27.41 -45.19 -2.40
C ASP A 341 -27.98 -43.90 -3.02
N ASP A 342 -27.15 -42.86 -3.15
CA ASP A 342 -27.46 -41.58 -3.80
C ASP A 342 -27.18 -41.58 -5.31
N GLY A 343 -26.69 -42.69 -5.85
CA GLY A 343 -26.31 -42.88 -7.24
C GLY A 343 -24.86 -42.47 -7.55
N ALA A 344 -24.05 -42.04 -6.58
CA ALA A 344 -22.65 -41.67 -6.78
C ALA A 344 -21.72 -42.89 -6.91
N CYS A 345 -20.56 -42.73 -7.54
CA CYS A 345 -19.60 -43.82 -7.69
C CYS A 345 -18.56 -43.79 -6.56
N ASP A 346 -18.68 -44.69 -5.59
CA ASP A 346 -17.80 -44.78 -4.42
C ASP A 346 -16.40 -45.36 -4.78
N SER A 347 -16.32 -46.14 -5.85
CA SER A 347 -15.05 -46.65 -6.36
C SER A 347 -14.97 -46.50 -7.87
N VAL A 348 -14.10 -45.61 -8.33
CA VAL A 348 -13.88 -45.35 -9.75
C VAL A 348 -12.52 -45.85 -10.19
N ARG A 349 -12.48 -46.39 -11.42
CA ARG A 349 -11.24 -46.73 -12.12
C ARG A 349 -11.21 -46.00 -13.45
N VAL A 350 -10.13 -45.28 -13.72
CA VAL A 350 -9.93 -44.51 -14.96
C VAL A 350 -8.56 -44.85 -15.53
N TYR A 351 -8.50 -45.06 -16.84
CA TYR A 351 -7.24 -45.16 -17.58
C TYR A 351 -7.29 -44.32 -18.85
N VAL A 352 -6.29 -43.47 -19.02
CA VAL A 352 -6.05 -42.68 -20.23
C VAL A 352 -4.98 -43.40 -21.05
N TRP A 353 -5.35 -43.81 -22.26
CA TRP A 353 -4.49 -44.51 -23.21
C TRP A 353 -4.14 -43.57 -24.35
N SER A 354 -2.86 -43.54 -24.74
CA SER A 354 -2.36 -42.76 -25.89
C SER A 354 -1.37 -43.61 -26.69
N ASP A 355 -1.34 -43.41 -28.01
CA ASP A 355 -0.24 -43.90 -28.87
C ASP A 355 0.85 -42.85 -29.12
N GLU A 356 0.73 -41.66 -28.54
CA GLU A 356 1.75 -40.60 -28.58
C GLU A 356 2.60 -40.57 -27.29
N ASP A 357 3.88 -40.26 -27.46
CA ASP A 357 4.86 -40.24 -26.37
C ASP A 357 4.74 -38.97 -25.49
N HIS A 358 4.06 -37.93 -25.99
CA HIS A 358 3.89 -36.63 -25.36
C HIS A 358 2.50 -36.06 -25.61
N MET A 359 1.73 -35.83 -24.55
CA MET A 359 0.47 -35.11 -24.67
C MET A 359 0.71 -33.60 -24.71
N ASP A 360 0.10 -32.91 -25.67
CA ASP A 360 0.12 -31.46 -25.73
C ASP A 360 -0.87 -30.86 -24.71
N GLN A 361 -0.61 -29.60 -24.33
CA GLN A 361 -1.41 -28.91 -23.32
C GLN A 361 -2.92 -28.86 -23.66
N PRO A 362 -3.34 -28.67 -24.93
CA PRO A 362 -4.74 -28.77 -25.33
C PRO A 362 -5.38 -30.13 -25.04
N THR A 363 -4.68 -31.24 -25.32
CA THR A 363 -5.21 -32.60 -25.09
C THR A 363 -5.32 -32.90 -23.60
N ILE A 364 -4.36 -32.46 -22.78
CA ILE A 364 -4.44 -32.57 -21.31
C ILE A 364 -5.64 -31.80 -20.77
N ASN A 365 -5.86 -30.58 -21.26
CA ASN A 365 -7.00 -29.76 -20.85
C ASN A 365 -8.33 -30.40 -21.25
N GLU A 366 -8.39 -31.04 -22.42
CA GLU A 366 -9.58 -31.78 -22.87
C GLU A 366 -9.83 -33.03 -22.01
N ILE A 367 -8.78 -33.80 -21.67
CA ILE A 367 -8.88 -34.94 -20.74
C ILE A 367 -9.43 -34.49 -19.38
N TYR A 368 -8.92 -33.39 -18.84
CA TYR A 368 -9.41 -32.84 -17.57
C TYR A 368 -10.87 -32.43 -17.67
N ARG A 369 -11.26 -31.81 -18.78
CA ARG A 369 -12.65 -31.45 -19.05
C ARG A 369 -13.56 -32.67 -19.13
N GLU A 370 -13.14 -33.75 -19.79
CA GLU A 370 -13.94 -34.98 -19.90
C GLU A 370 -14.07 -35.73 -18.57
N LEU A 371 -13.05 -35.70 -17.70
CA LEU A 371 -13.12 -36.29 -16.36
C LEU A 371 -13.97 -35.47 -15.39
N GLN A 372 -13.88 -34.15 -15.46
CA GLN A 372 -14.73 -33.24 -14.68
C GLN A 372 -16.22 -33.43 -15.01
N LYS A 373 -16.57 -33.69 -16.29
CA LYS A 373 -17.96 -34.02 -16.69
C LYS A 373 -18.53 -35.26 -16.02
N VAL A 374 -17.70 -36.15 -15.49
CA VAL A 374 -18.12 -37.36 -14.77
C VAL A 374 -17.73 -37.31 -13.29
N CYS A 375 -17.46 -36.12 -12.75
CA CYS A 375 -17.14 -35.90 -11.34
C CYS A 375 -15.88 -36.63 -10.84
N ILE A 376 -14.90 -36.78 -11.71
CA ILE A 376 -13.60 -37.31 -11.31
C ILE A 376 -12.65 -36.14 -11.27
N ASP A 377 -12.09 -35.87 -10.08
CA ASP A 377 -11.09 -34.81 -9.93
C ASP A 377 -9.86 -35.16 -10.79
N PRO A 378 -9.52 -34.36 -11.81
CA PRO A 378 -8.38 -34.64 -12.64
C PRO A 378 -7.05 -34.54 -11.87
N THR A 379 -7.02 -33.94 -10.68
CA THR A 379 -5.84 -33.93 -9.81
C THR A 379 -5.56 -35.29 -9.16
N ASP A 380 -6.55 -36.19 -9.11
CA ASP A 380 -6.37 -37.56 -8.65
C ASP A 380 -5.70 -38.45 -9.72
N LEU A 381 -5.59 -37.97 -10.96
CA LEU A 381 -4.87 -38.69 -12.01
C LEU A 381 -3.39 -38.83 -11.67
N ILE A 382 -2.96 -40.09 -11.59
CA ILE A 382 -1.55 -40.42 -11.46
C ILE A 382 -0.98 -40.52 -12.88
N PHE A 383 -0.18 -39.53 -13.26
CA PHE A 383 0.54 -39.54 -14.54
C PHE A 383 1.71 -40.52 -14.50
N LEU A 384 1.79 -41.36 -15.53
CA LEU A 384 2.87 -42.31 -15.73
C LEU A 384 3.92 -41.73 -16.66
N ASN A 385 5.17 -42.15 -16.46
CA ASN A 385 6.27 -41.68 -17.28
C ASN A 385 6.30 -42.48 -18.60
N THR A 386 6.13 -41.81 -19.74
CA THR A 386 6.05 -42.46 -21.07
C THR A 386 7.40 -42.95 -21.60
N PHE A 387 8.53 -42.57 -20.98
CA PHE A 387 9.89 -42.76 -21.53
C PHE A 387 10.67 -44.00 -21.03
N HIS A 388 10.02 -45.04 -20.51
CA HIS A 388 10.73 -46.19 -19.94
C HIS A 388 10.46 -47.50 -20.68
N GLU A 389 11.41 -47.94 -21.51
CA GLU A 389 11.39 -49.28 -22.11
C GLU A 389 12.01 -50.34 -21.18
N CYS A 390 11.50 -51.57 -21.24
CA CYS A 390 12.02 -52.70 -20.47
C CYS A 390 13.39 -53.19 -21.00
N ILE A 391 14.46 -52.52 -20.61
CA ILE A 391 15.83 -52.97 -20.91
C ILE A 391 16.26 -53.96 -19.83
N ILE A 392 16.42 -55.24 -20.17
CA ILE A 392 16.92 -56.28 -19.24
C ILE A 392 18.36 -55.93 -18.82
N PRO A 393 18.63 -55.57 -17.55
CA PRO A 393 19.98 -55.20 -17.15
C PRO A 393 20.70 -56.41 -16.53
N SER A 394 21.80 -56.82 -17.17
CA SER A 394 22.96 -57.36 -16.43
C SER A 394 23.45 -56.33 -15.39
N PRO A 395 24.06 -56.76 -14.28
CA PRO A 395 23.75 -56.25 -12.95
C PRO A 395 24.15 -54.78 -12.70
N THR A 396 23.10 -53.97 -12.44
CA THR A 396 23.01 -52.62 -11.79
C THR A 396 23.82 -51.44 -12.36
N PRO A 397 23.37 -50.15 -12.24
CA PRO A 397 22.20 -49.57 -11.51
C PRO A 397 21.41 -48.37 -12.18
N SER A 398 20.26 -47.96 -11.61
CA SER A 398 19.67 -46.57 -11.39
C SER A 398 18.11 -46.61 -11.41
N LEU A 399 17.28 -46.30 -10.39
CA LEU A 399 17.12 -45.25 -9.36
C LEU A 399 17.07 -43.81 -9.91
N LEU A 400 15.86 -43.26 -10.09
CA LEU A 400 15.63 -41.81 -10.18
C LEU A 400 16.04 -41.20 -8.83
N HIS A 401 17.29 -40.79 -8.75
CA HIS A 401 17.87 -40.15 -7.58
C HIS A 401 17.10 -38.86 -7.26
N CYS A 402 16.62 -38.69 -6.01
CA CYS A 402 16.78 -37.40 -5.34
C CYS A 402 18.28 -37.08 -5.41
N GLN A 403 18.70 -36.40 -6.47
CA GLN A 403 20.12 -36.15 -6.69
C GLN A 403 20.62 -35.22 -5.58
N SER A 404 21.90 -35.35 -5.24
CA SER A 404 22.55 -34.28 -4.49
C SER A 404 22.38 -33.02 -5.34
N PRO A 405 21.64 -32.00 -4.87
CA PRO A 405 21.30 -30.87 -5.72
C PRO A 405 22.60 -30.20 -6.15
N ASN A 406 22.73 -29.91 -7.44
CA ASN A 406 23.84 -29.08 -7.92
C ASN A 406 23.73 -27.75 -7.17
N GLY A 407 24.81 -27.34 -6.50
CA GLY A 407 24.82 -26.08 -5.75
C GLY A 407 24.38 -24.91 -6.63
N TRP A 408 23.61 -24.00 -6.04
CA TRP A 408 23.25 -22.74 -6.67
C TRP A 408 24.51 -22.07 -7.25
N SER A 409 24.40 -21.37 -8.38
CA SER A 409 25.55 -20.82 -9.08
C SER A 409 25.15 -19.61 -9.91
N PRO A 410 25.93 -18.51 -9.91
CA PRO A 410 27.16 -18.30 -9.13
C PRO A 410 26.87 -17.97 -7.66
N ILE A 411 27.65 -18.55 -6.73
CA ILE A 411 27.64 -18.17 -5.30
C ILE A 411 28.95 -17.49 -4.97
N THR A 412 28.90 -16.29 -4.41
CA THR A 412 30.08 -15.64 -3.85
C THR A 412 30.06 -15.71 -2.32
N LEU A 413 31.26 -15.82 -1.71
CA LEU A 413 31.44 -15.70 -0.25
C LEU A 413 30.83 -14.40 0.31
N SER A 414 30.63 -13.45 -0.60
CA SER A 414 30.06 -12.16 -0.30
C SER A 414 28.55 -12.26 -0.01
N MET A 415 27.76 -13.06 -0.73
CA MET A 415 26.30 -13.15 -0.54
C MET A 415 25.90 -13.65 0.84
N LEU A 416 26.75 -14.45 1.48
CA LEU A 416 26.49 -15.06 2.78
C LEU A 416 26.75 -14.12 3.98
N GLN A 417 27.50 -13.04 3.78
CA GLN A 417 27.88 -12.11 4.85
C GLN A 417 26.70 -11.25 5.30
N GLY A 418 26.66 -10.96 6.60
CA GLY A 418 25.61 -10.16 7.23
C GLY A 418 24.74 -11.00 8.16
N VAL A 419 23.61 -10.41 8.53
CA VAL A 419 22.64 -10.96 9.48
C VAL A 419 21.61 -11.79 8.75
N TRP A 420 21.30 -12.95 9.32
CA TRP A 420 20.27 -13.85 8.85
C TRP A 420 19.43 -14.38 10.00
N TYR A 421 18.13 -14.45 9.80
CA TYR A 421 17.16 -15.07 10.68
C TYR A 421 16.78 -16.42 10.12
N ILE A 422 16.71 -17.45 10.97
CA ILE A 422 16.13 -18.73 10.56
C ILE A 422 14.60 -18.56 10.58
N ALA A 423 13.96 -18.69 9.42
CA ALA A 423 12.53 -18.52 9.26
C ALA A 423 11.75 -19.83 9.42
N ALA A 424 12.29 -20.91 8.89
CA ALA A 424 11.69 -22.24 9.03
C ALA A 424 12.72 -23.35 8.80
N ASP A 425 12.41 -24.54 9.29
CA ASP A 425 13.18 -25.76 9.08
C ASP A 425 12.25 -26.99 8.89
N LEU A 426 12.82 -28.18 8.66
CA LEU A 426 12.03 -29.40 8.54
C LEU A 426 11.47 -29.86 9.91
N ASN A 427 10.18 -30.14 10.00
CA ASN A 427 9.51 -30.63 11.21
C ASN A 427 9.77 -32.15 11.40
N ALA A 428 11.01 -32.51 11.79
CA ALA A 428 11.45 -33.89 11.97
C ALA A 428 12.09 -34.12 13.35
N ASP A 429 11.84 -35.30 13.95
CA ASP A 429 12.30 -35.67 15.30
C ASP A 429 13.60 -36.51 15.31
N PRO A 430 14.50 -36.34 16.30
CA PRO A 430 14.52 -35.34 17.36
C PRO A 430 15.45 -34.16 17.04
N LYS A 431 14.94 -32.93 17.13
CA LYS A 431 15.71 -31.68 16.97
C LYS A 431 15.83 -30.90 18.28
N MET A 432 16.79 -29.97 18.33
CA MET A 432 16.84 -28.98 19.42
C MET A 432 15.64 -28.03 19.28
N PHE A 433 14.74 -28.04 20.26
CA PHE A 433 13.55 -27.18 20.30
C PHE A 433 13.93 -25.70 20.49
N LEU A 434 14.14 -24.99 19.38
CA LEU A 434 14.49 -23.57 19.33
C LEU A 434 13.32 -22.75 18.77
N GLN A 435 12.85 -21.77 19.53
CA GLN A 435 11.76 -20.89 19.14
C GLN A 435 12.21 -19.83 18.12
N SER A 436 13.44 -19.32 18.26
CA SER A 436 14.01 -18.31 17.37
C SER A 436 15.52 -18.51 17.23
N THR A 437 16.10 -18.09 16.10
CA THR A 437 17.56 -18.10 15.89
C THR A 437 17.98 -17.00 14.92
N VAL A 438 19.01 -16.25 15.30
CA VAL A 438 19.63 -15.21 14.46
C VAL A 438 21.14 -15.43 14.42
N ILE A 439 21.72 -15.29 13.23
CA ILE A 439 23.13 -15.50 12.97
C ILE A 439 23.74 -14.31 12.22
N ASN A 440 24.96 -13.96 12.55
CA ASN A 440 25.75 -12.94 11.86
C ASN A 440 27.03 -13.57 11.33
N MET A 441 27.26 -13.45 10.02
CA MET A 441 28.44 -13.97 9.35
C MET A 441 29.36 -12.83 8.90
N LYS A 442 30.59 -12.81 9.40
CA LYS A 442 31.62 -11.80 9.11
C LYS A 442 32.83 -12.44 8.46
N ARG A 443 33.45 -11.78 7.49
CA ARG A 443 34.66 -12.31 6.85
C ARG A 443 35.86 -12.24 7.80
N ILE A 444 36.58 -13.35 7.94
CA ILE A 444 37.86 -13.37 8.66
C ILE A 444 38.93 -12.77 7.75
N GLN A 445 39.68 -11.78 8.25
CA GLN A 445 40.76 -11.15 7.49
C GLN A 445 41.78 -12.19 7.02
N ASN A 446 42.15 -12.17 5.74
CA ASN A 446 43.08 -13.10 5.08
C ASN A 446 42.63 -14.58 5.05
N SER A 447 41.35 -14.87 5.29
CA SER A 447 40.77 -16.21 5.13
C SER A 447 39.65 -16.24 4.08
N SER A 448 39.37 -17.45 3.60
CA SER A 448 38.15 -17.79 2.84
C SER A 448 36.98 -18.20 3.76
N ASP A 449 37.21 -18.18 5.08
CA ASP A 449 36.21 -18.51 6.08
C ASP A 449 35.51 -17.25 6.61
N LEU A 450 34.24 -17.41 7.00
CA LEU A 450 33.45 -16.46 7.72
C LEU A 450 33.41 -16.86 9.20
N GLU A 451 33.57 -15.90 10.09
CA GLU A 451 33.22 -16.01 11.50
C GLU A 451 31.69 -15.95 11.62
N LEU A 452 31.12 -16.85 12.41
CA LEU A 452 29.69 -16.90 12.70
C LEU A 452 29.45 -16.63 14.18
N ILE A 453 28.56 -15.70 14.48
CA ILE A 453 28.04 -15.45 15.83
C ILE A 453 26.54 -15.73 15.80
N TYR A 454 26.03 -16.48 16.78
CA TYR A 454 24.59 -16.78 16.86
C TYR A 454 24.00 -16.51 18.23
N TYR A 455 22.70 -16.21 18.21
CA TYR A 455 21.81 -16.18 19.37
C TYR A 455 20.58 -17.02 19.04
N ALA A 456 20.08 -17.78 20.01
CA ALA A 456 18.91 -18.62 19.83
C ALA A 456 18.05 -18.66 21.10
N GLN A 457 16.73 -18.64 20.95
CA GLN A 457 15.80 -18.76 22.07
C GLN A 457 15.29 -20.20 22.16
N LYS A 458 15.29 -20.78 23.36
CA LYS A 458 14.70 -22.10 23.58
C LYS A 458 13.19 -22.04 23.62
N GLU A 459 12.56 -23.05 23.05
CA GLU A 459 11.10 -23.22 23.08
C GLU A 459 10.58 -23.62 24.47
N SER A 460 11.38 -24.36 25.25
CA SER A 460 10.95 -24.93 26.54
C SER A 460 10.82 -23.91 27.67
N ASP A 461 11.70 -22.90 27.71
CA ASP A 461 11.80 -21.94 28.82
C ASP A 461 11.92 -20.47 28.35
N GLY A 462 11.86 -20.23 27.03
CA GLY A 462 11.98 -18.91 26.44
C GLY A 462 13.35 -18.25 26.67
N ARG A 463 14.35 -18.98 27.19
CA ARG A 463 15.65 -18.40 27.55
C ARG A 463 16.51 -18.19 26.30
N CYS A 464 17.06 -16.98 26.15
CA CYS A 464 18.03 -16.67 25.10
C CYS A 464 19.40 -17.31 25.43
N ILE A 465 19.94 -18.02 24.45
CA ILE A 465 21.26 -18.65 24.45
C ILE A 465 22.15 -17.85 23.51
N GLY A 466 23.30 -17.39 24.00
CA GLY A 466 24.28 -16.66 23.20
C GLY A 466 25.09 -15.68 24.04
N PRO A 467 26.09 -14.99 23.45
CA PRO A 467 26.59 -15.24 22.10
C PRO A 467 27.30 -16.59 22.02
N GLY A 468 27.00 -17.37 20.98
CA GLY A 468 27.75 -18.56 20.62
C GLY A 468 28.60 -18.30 19.37
N ASN A 469 29.78 -18.92 19.30
CA ASN A 469 30.75 -18.68 18.23
C ASN A 469 30.80 -19.87 17.27
N GLY A 470 31.15 -19.59 16.02
CA GLY A 470 31.32 -20.58 14.98
C GLY A 470 32.13 -20.06 13.80
N THR A 471 32.36 -20.95 12.83
CA THR A 471 32.98 -20.61 11.56
C THR A 471 32.20 -21.23 10.41
N VAL A 472 32.18 -20.55 9.27
CA VAL A 472 31.47 -20.94 8.06
C VAL A 472 32.43 -20.88 6.88
N ARG A 473 32.59 -21.97 6.14
CA ARG A 473 33.44 -22.05 4.96
C ARG A 473 32.62 -22.43 3.75
N LEU A 474 32.64 -21.60 2.72
CA LEU A 474 32.07 -21.94 1.42
C LEU A 474 33.12 -22.70 0.60
N THR A 475 32.71 -23.80 -0.02
CA THR A 475 33.54 -24.58 -0.94
C THR A 475 33.28 -24.18 -2.39
N ASP A 476 34.21 -24.52 -3.28
CA ASP A 476 34.09 -24.24 -4.72
C ASP A 476 32.89 -24.97 -5.39
N ASN A 477 32.31 -25.97 -4.70
CA ASN A 477 31.16 -26.75 -5.16
C ASN A 477 29.80 -26.20 -4.65
N GLY A 478 29.80 -25.03 -4.01
CA GLY A 478 28.58 -24.42 -3.45
C GLY A 478 28.09 -25.05 -2.14
N GLU A 479 28.91 -25.86 -1.46
CA GLU A 479 28.62 -26.37 -0.11
C GLU A 479 29.12 -25.39 0.97
N LEU A 480 28.32 -25.22 2.00
CA LEU A 480 28.55 -24.41 3.18
C LEU A 480 28.90 -25.30 4.38
N HIS A 481 30.17 -25.31 4.78
CA HIS A 481 30.63 -26.03 5.97
C HIS A 481 30.51 -25.12 7.19
N VAL A 482 29.62 -25.45 8.11
CA VAL A 482 29.36 -24.66 9.32
C VAL A 482 29.89 -25.42 10.54
N HIS A 483 30.62 -24.74 11.42
CA HIS A 483 31.12 -25.27 12.68
C HIS A 483 30.66 -24.35 13.80
N ILE A 484 29.90 -24.87 14.77
CA ILE A 484 29.34 -24.11 15.88
C ILE A 484 29.89 -24.65 17.21
N GLU A 485 30.37 -23.78 18.08
CA GLU A 485 30.76 -24.08 19.45
C GLU A 485 29.62 -23.72 20.41
N TYR A 486 29.38 -24.59 21.40
CA TYR A 486 28.37 -24.37 22.43
C TYR A 486 28.82 -24.96 23.77
N SER A 487 28.34 -24.38 24.87
CA SER A 487 28.67 -24.79 26.23
C SER A 487 27.43 -25.31 26.95
N TYR A 488 27.59 -26.39 27.71
CA TYR A 488 26.52 -26.89 28.58
C TYR A 488 26.52 -26.10 29.89
N SER A 489 25.38 -25.51 30.24
CA SER A 489 25.22 -24.76 31.49
C SER A 489 25.44 -25.61 32.76
N PHE A 490 25.23 -26.93 32.68
CA PHE A 490 25.41 -27.87 33.79
C PHE A 490 26.86 -28.34 34.01
N VAL A 491 27.77 -28.09 33.05
CA VAL A 491 29.19 -28.48 33.16
C VAL A 491 30.07 -27.28 32.75
N PRO A 492 30.27 -26.30 33.65
CA PRO A 492 31.08 -25.12 33.37
C PRO A 492 32.51 -25.53 32.99
N GLY A 493 32.93 -25.22 31.76
CA GLY A 493 34.27 -25.54 31.24
C GLY A 493 34.32 -26.62 30.15
N TYR A 494 33.25 -27.39 29.93
CA TYR A 494 33.17 -28.34 28.80
C TYR A 494 32.61 -27.63 27.55
N LYS A 495 33.49 -27.37 26.57
CA LYS A 495 33.11 -26.86 25.24
C LYS A 495 32.84 -28.04 24.32
N SER A 496 31.63 -28.10 23.77
CA SER A 496 31.27 -29.03 22.71
C SER A 496 31.14 -28.27 21.39
N SER A 497 31.20 -28.97 20.27
CA SER A 497 31.00 -28.34 18.97
C SER A 497 30.27 -29.24 18.00
N ILE A 498 29.45 -28.66 17.13
CA ILE A 498 28.71 -29.36 16.08
C ILE A 498 29.19 -28.85 14.73
N LYS A 499 29.30 -29.75 13.76
CA LYS A 499 29.68 -29.44 12.38
C LYS A 499 28.58 -29.87 11.43
N PHE A 500 28.16 -28.96 10.57
CA PHE A 500 27.11 -29.13 9.57
C PHE A 500 27.67 -28.87 8.18
N LYS A 501 27.07 -29.47 7.15
CA LYS A 501 27.45 -29.24 5.75
C LYS A 501 26.20 -29.03 4.93
N PHE A 502 25.89 -27.78 4.61
CA PHE A 502 24.71 -27.44 3.83
C PHE A 502 25.04 -27.31 2.35
N GLN A 503 24.19 -27.87 1.49
CA GLN A 503 24.11 -27.54 0.09
C GLN A 503 23.17 -26.33 -0.07
N ILE A 504 23.61 -25.29 -0.79
CA ILE A 504 22.75 -24.13 -1.07
C ILE A 504 21.84 -24.47 -2.26
N LEU A 505 20.52 -24.51 -2.03
CA LEU A 505 19.50 -24.76 -3.08
C LEU A 505 19.09 -23.48 -3.80
N TYR A 506 19.02 -22.39 -3.06
CA TYR A 506 18.66 -21.05 -3.52
C TYR A 506 19.35 -20.01 -2.65
N LEU A 507 19.84 -18.95 -3.27
CA LEU A 507 20.42 -17.82 -2.55
C LEU A 507 20.23 -16.55 -3.38
N ASP A 508 19.61 -15.55 -2.76
CA ASP A 508 19.61 -14.17 -3.23
C ASP A 508 20.06 -13.22 -2.09
N ASN A 509 19.84 -11.92 -2.25
CA ASN A 509 20.20 -10.92 -1.24
C ASN A 509 19.32 -10.91 0.02
N GLN A 510 18.14 -11.52 -0.01
CA GLN A 510 17.16 -11.48 1.07
C GLN A 510 16.91 -12.84 1.70
N ARG A 511 17.13 -13.93 0.97
CA ARG A 511 16.67 -15.30 1.26
C ARG A 511 17.75 -16.30 0.88
N ALA A 512 17.85 -17.35 1.70
CA ALA A 512 18.67 -18.51 1.41
C ALA A 512 17.93 -19.78 1.81
N VAL A 513 18.01 -20.79 0.96
CA VAL A 513 17.51 -22.14 1.22
C VAL A 513 18.69 -23.07 1.32
N LEU A 514 18.90 -23.63 2.51
CA LEU A 514 20.00 -24.54 2.82
C LEU A 514 19.47 -25.95 3.00
N TYR A 515 20.10 -26.94 2.38
CA TYR A 515 19.74 -28.35 2.50
C TYR A 515 20.90 -29.15 3.08
N TRP A 516 20.66 -29.95 4.11
CA TRP A 516 21.69 -30.79 4.72
C TRP A 516 21.29 -32.25 4.65
N CYS A 517 22.11 -33.05 3.97
CA CYS A 517 22.01 -34.50 4.03
C CYS A 517 23.06 -35.06 5.00
N PHE A 518 22.65 -35.48 6.20
CA PHE A 518 23.58 -35.95 7.23
C PHE A 518 23.72 -37.47 7.30
N ARG A 519 22.81 -38.21 6.67
CA ARG A 519 22.96 -39.67 6.49
C ARG A 519 22.58 -40.08 5.09
N ARG A 520 23.54 -40.66 4.37
CA ARG A 520 23.31 -41.26 3.05
C ARG A 520 23.25 -42.78 3.16
N ALA A 521 22.38 -43.39 2.39
CA ALA A 521 22.40 -44.83 2.15
C ALA A 521 23.61 -45.20 1.27
N GLU A 522 23.96 -46.48 1.23
CA GLU A 522 25.09 -47.01 0.43
C GLU A 522 24.96 -46.74 -1.08
N ASN A 523 23.73 -46.46 -1.56
CA ASN A 523 23.42 -46.07 -2.93
C ASN A 523 23.57 -44.55 -3.21
N GLY A 524 24.03 -43.75 -2.23
CA GLY A 524 24.21 -42.30 -2.36
C GLY A 524 22.97 -41.44 -2.06
N THR A 525 21.79 -42.05 -1.91
CA THR A 525 20.53 -41.37 -1.59
C THR A 525 20.50 -40.86 -0.16
N CYS A 526 19.84 -39.72 0.07
CA CYS A 526 19.75 -39.17 1.41
C CYS A 526 18.65 -39.86 2.22
N THR A 527 19.02 -40.44 3.36
CA THR A 527 18.09 -41.11 4.29
C THR A 527 17.68 -40.25 5.46
N GLN A 528 18.52 -39.28 5.84
CA GLN A 528 18.18 -38.27 6.83
C GLN A 528 18.70 -36.92 6.35
N HIS A 529 17.74 -36.01 6.17
CA HIS A 529 17.97 -34.69 5.64
C HIS A 529 17.31 -33.62 6.49
N ASP A 530 17.72 -32.38 6.27
CA ASP A 530 17.13 -31.20 6.85
C ASP A 530 17.12 -30.06 5.82
N VAL A 531 16.22 -29.12 5.99
CA VAL A 531 16.21 -27.86 5.27
C VAL A 531 16.18 -26.71 6.26
N THR A 532 16.89 -25.64 5.96
CA THR A 532 16.90 -24.42 6.76
C THR A 532 16.68 -23.24 5.84
N PHE A 533 15.63 -22.47 6.12
CA PHE A 533 15.40 -21.19 5.48
C PHE A 533 15.98 -20.07 6.30
N MET A 534 16.73 -19.24 5.61
CA MET A 534 17.27 -18.04 6.17
C MET A 534 16.70 -16.84 5.42
N ILE A 535 16.29 -15.83 6.15
CA ILE A 535 15.81 -14.56 5.61
C ILE A 535 16.54 -13.41 6.29
N ARG A 536 16.68 -12.28 5.61
CA ARG A 536 17.34 -11.08 6.16
C ARG A 536 16.39 -10.13 6.90
N SER A 537 15.09 -10.42 6.89
CA SER A 537 14.02 -9.64 7.54
C SER A 537 13.43 -10.38 8.73
N ARG A 538 12.86 -9.66 9.70
CA ARG A 538 12.06 -10.24 10.80
C ARG A 538 10.63 -10.58 10.36
N HIS A 539 10.32 -10.46 9.07
CA HIS A 539 9.03 -10.78 8.50
C HIS A 539 9.20 -11.69 7.28
N PHE A 540 8.30 -12.65 7.12
CA PHE A 540 8.28 -13.60 6.01
C PHE A 540 6.95 -13.45 5.26
N SER A 541 7.00 -12.92 4.04
CA SER A 541 5.80 -12.60 3.26
C SER A 541 5.31 -13.80 2.43
N HIS A 542 4.08 -13.74 1.94
CA HIS A 542 3.54 -14.76 1.03
C HIS A 542 4.34 -14.82 -0.30
N ASN A 543 4.91 -13.69 -0.72
CA ASN A 543 5.78 -13.60 -1.89
C ASN A 543 7.12 -14.31 -1.68
N ASP A 544 7.66 -14.30 -0.46
CA ASP A 544 8.86 -15.06 -0.13
C ASP A 544 8.62 -16.56 -0.20
N LEU A 545 7.41 -16.99 0.18
CA LEU A 545 7.00 -18.39 0.11
C LEU A 545 6.88 -18.90 -1.33
N SER A 546 6.19 -18.16 -2.21
CA SER A 546 5.96 -18.58 -3.60
C SER A 546 7.27 -18.75 -4.37
N MET A 547 8.28 -17.93 -4.08
CA MET A 547 9.60 -18.03 -4.72
C MET A 547 10.42 -19.23 -4.26
N ILE A 548 10.25 -19.73 -3.03
CA ILE A 548 11.05 -20.84 -2.50
C ILE A 548 10.45 -22.23 -2.81
N LEU A 549 9.13 -22.33 -3.03
CA LEU A 549 8.44 -23.61 -3.26
C LEU A 549 9.10 -24.48 -4.35
N PRO A 550 9.44 -23.96 -5.54
CA PRO A 550 10.06 -24.77 -6.60
C PRO A 550 11.43 -25.36 -6.23
N TYR A 551 12.11 -24.81 -5.23
CA TYR A 551 13.41 -25.31 -4.75
C TYR A 551 13.26 -26.42 -3.73
N LEU A 552 12.13 -26.47 -3.03
CA LEU A 552 11.81 -27.54 -2.08
C LEU A 552 11.38 -28.81 -2.81
N ASP A 553 10.64 -28.66 -3.90
CA ASP A 553 10.26 -29.77 -4.78
C ASP A 553 11.49 -30.53 -5.31
N LYS A 554 12.60 -29.82 -5.58
CA LYS A 554 13.88 -30.42 -6.04
C LYS A 554 14.55 -31.34 -5.02
N VAL A 555 14.27 -31.16 -3.74
CA VAL A 555 14.78 -32.00 -2.65
C VAL A 555 13.68 -32.82 -1.98
N CYS A 556 12.51 -32.88 -2.61
CA CYS A 556 11.36 -33.67 -2.16
C CYS A 556 10.89 -33.32 -0.75
N ILE A 557 10.85 -32.03 -0.42
CA ILE A 557 10.30 -31.51 0.85
C ILE A 557 9.01 -30.76 0.55
N ASP A 558 7.91 -31.14 1.19
CA ASP A 558 6.62 -30.45 1.05
C ASP A 558 6.57 -29.25 2.02
N ARG A 559 5.87 -28.17 1.63
CA ARG A 559 5.58 -27.02 2.49
C ARG A 559 4.98 -27.43 3.83
N LYS A 560 4.10 -28.44 3.85
CA LYS A 560 3.42 -28.89 5.07
C LYS A 560 4.37 -29.52 6.10
N ASP A 561 5.53 -29.97 5.66
CA ASP A 561 6.55 -30.59 6.51
C ASP A 561 7.46 -29.54 7.18
N LEU A 562 7.20 -28.25 6.96
CA LEU A 562 8.00 -27.16 7.51
C LEU A 562 7.48 -26.68 8.87
N ARG A 563 8.41 -26.42 9.77
CA ARG A 563 8.20 -25.77 11.07
C ARG A 563 8.70 -24.32 10.99
N TRP A 564 7.90 -23.38 11.48
CA TRP A 564 8.19 -21.95 11.43
C TRP A 564 8.77 -21.42 12.75
N PHE A 565 9.73 -20.51 12.65
CA PHE A 565 10.40 -19.86 13.77
C PHE A 565 9.76 -18.50 14.07
N ASP A 566 9.83 -18.08 15.32
CA ASP A 566 9.42 -16.74 15.73
C ASP A 566 10.51 -15.72 15.33
N LEU A 567 10.27 -15.05 14.21
CA LEU A 567 11.13 -14.00 13.68
C LEU A 567 11.07 -12.69 14.50
N HIS A 568 10.12 -12.54 15.42
CA HIS A 568 9.93 -11.33 16.24
C HIS A 568 10.59 -11.41 17.62
N SER A 569 11.29 -12.50 17.91
CA SER A 569 12.00 -12.69 19.17
C SER A 569 13.05 -11.59 19.42
N GLN A 570 13.11 -11.13 20.68
CA GLN A 570 14.10 -10.15 21.14
C GLN A 570 15.50 -10.77 21.34
N CYS A 571 15.65 -12.08 21.17
CA CYS A 571 16.94 -12.75 21.32
C CYS A 571 17.87 -12.41 20.14
N GLY A 572 19.07 -11.89 20.43
CA GLY A 572 20.07 -11.52 19.42
C GLY A 572 19.81 -10.18 18.70
N THR A 573 19.03 -9.28 19.31
CA THR A 573 18.88 -7.87 18.87
C THR A 573 20.23 -7.17 18.68
N GLU A 574 21.23 -7.49 19.49
CA GLU A 574 22.60 -6.95 19.43
C GLU A 574 23.30 -7.13 18.07
N ILE A 575 23.02 -8.23 17.36
CA ILE A 575 23.65 -8.53 16.06
C ILE A 575 22.72 -8.29 14.88
N SER A 576 21.52 -7.75 15.10
CA SER A 576 20.48 -7.65 14.08
C SER A 576 20.56 -6.42 13.16
N SER A 577 21.71 -5.75 13.12
CA SER A 577 21.94 -4.48 12.41
C SER A 577 22.23 -4.65 10.91
N SER A 578 21.38 -4.04 10.07
CA SER A 578 21.45 -3.74 8.62
C SER A 578 22.44 -4.53 7.73
N THR A 579 21.94 -5.16 6.66
CA THR A 579 22.76 -5.95 5.73
C THR A 579 23.06 -5.22 4.41
N ILE A 580 24.28 -5.32 3.88
CA ILE A 580 24.70 -4.68 2.62
C ILE A 580 24.05 -5.40 1.41
N LEU A 581 23.52 -4.66 0.42
CA LEU A 581 23.05 -5.16 -0.88
C LEU A 581 24.22 -5.62 -1.74
N ARG A 582 24.14 -6.81 -2.35
CA ARG A 582 25.24 -7.38 -3.14
C ARG A 582 24.83 -7.69 -4.58
N ARG A 583 25.73 -7.41 -5.52
CA ARG A 583 25.57 -7.62 -6.96
C ARG A 583 25.67 -9.11 -7.26
N ASP A 584 24.74 -9.68 -8.05
CA ASP A 584 25.00 -10.74 -9.05
C ASP A 584 23.79 -10.86 -10.02
N LEU A 585 24.07 -11.11 -11.30
CA LEU A 585 23.19 -10.91 -12.47
C LEU A 585 21.87 -11.71 -12.45
N ILE A 586 20.78 -11.08 -12.91
CA ILE A 586 19.52 -11.75 -13.27
C ILE A 586 19.06 -11.30 -14.66
N THR A 587 18.68 -12.26 -15.52
CA THR A 587 18.17 -12.06 -16.88
C THR A 587 16.70 -11.62 -16.87
N LEU A 588 16.41 -10.43 -17.39
CA LEU A 588 15.06 -9.89 -17.54
C LEU A 588 14.43 -10.29 -18.89
N THR A 589 13.10 -10.35 -18.94
CA THR A 589 12.33 -10.41 -20.20
C THR A 589 12.34 -9.04 -20.90
N HIS A 590 12.21 -9.02 -22.24
CA HIS A 590 12.40 -7.83 -23.07
C HIS A 590 11.42 -6.67 -22.75
N TYR A 591 10.20 -6.99 -22.31
CA TYR A 591 9.18 -6.00 -21.97
C TYR A 591 9.48 -5.25 -20.65
N HIS A 592 10.02 -5.93 -19.62
CA HIS A 592 10.42 -5.29 -18.37
C HIS A 592 11.64 -4.37 -18.53
N VAL A 593 12.47 -4.63 -19.54
CA VAL A 593 13.66 -3.81 -19.85
C VAL A 593 13.27 -2.47 -20.50
N LEU A 594 12.19 -2.44 -21.29
CA LEU A 594 11.78 -1.26 -22.07
C LEU A 594 11.25 -0.12 -21.18
N ASP A 595 10.36 -0.41 -20.22
CA ASP A 595 9.78 0.62 -19.33
C ASP A 595 10.82 1.25 -18.38
N ILE A 596 11.81 0.45 -17.96
CA ILE A 596 12.95 0.88 -17.14
C ILE A 596 13.98 1.67 -17.98
N LEU A 597 14.11 1.41 -19.28
CA LEU A 597 15.05 2.11 -20.16
C LEU A 597 14.56 3.50 -20.58
N THR A 598 13.24 3.72 -20.68
CA THR A 598 12.69 4.99 -21.19
C THR A 598 12.66 6.12 -20.17
N ASN A 599 12.64 5.80 -18.87
CA ASN A 599 12.41 6.79 -17.79
C ASN A 599 13.62 7.05 -16.88
N VAL A 600 14.75 6.34 -17.06
CA VAL A 600 15.97 6.50 -16.25
C VAL A 600 16.98 7.35 -17.01
N GLN A 601 17.45 8.42 -16.37
CA GLN A 601 18.44 9.32 -16.97
C GLN A 601 19.81 8.65 -17.17
N GLU A 602 20.59 9.16 -18.12
CA GLU A 602 21.98 8.73 -18.33
C GLU A 602 22.85 9.01 -17.08
N PRO A 603 23.94 8.24 -16.86
CA PRO A 603 24.84 8.43 -15.72
C PRO A 603 25.47 9.82 -15.67
N LYS A 604 25.21 10.54 -14.57
CA LYS A 604 25.69 11.89 -14.29
C LYS A 604 26.25 11.96 -12.87
N CYS A 605 27.53 12.34 -12.75
CA CYS A 605 28.22 12.37 -11.46
C CYS A 605 28.27 13.77 -10.82
N LEU A 606 27.96 14.82 -11.58
CA LEU A 606 27.97 16.19 -11.10
C LEU A 606 26.59 16.57 -10.57
N TYR A 607 26.55 17.12 -9.35
CA TYR A 607 25.30 17.44 -8.67
C TYR A 607 24.38 18.34 -9.50
N ASN A 608 24.96 19.32 -10.21
CA ASN A 608 24.23 20.29 -11.01
C ASN A 608 23.63 19.71 -12.31
N GLU A 609 24.04 18.51 -12.72
CA GLU A 609 23.55 17.87 -13.95
C GLU A 609 22.41 16.86 -13.68
N ILE A 610 22.33 16.38 -12.43
CA ILE A 610 21.33 15.41 -11.97
C ILE A 610 19.95 16.06 -12.01
N ARG A 611 19.00 15.38 -12.66
CA ARG A 611 17.60 15.84 -12.72
C ARG A 611 16.70 14.89 -11.93
N GLY A 612 15.75 15.46 -11.21
CA GLY A 612 14.67 14.73 -10.56
C GLY A 612 13.41 14.69 -11.40
N VAL A 613 12.63 13.62 -11.23
CA VAL A 613 11.29 13.46 -11.79
C VAL A 613 10.25 14.00 -10.82
N LYS A 614 9.12 14.48 -11.37
CA LYS A 614 8.01 14.96 -10.56
C LYS A 614 7.30 13.80 -9.88
N ALA A 615 7.22 13.82 -8.56
CA ALA A 615 6.40 12.94 -7.76
C ALA A 615 5.07 13.63 -7.39
N ASP A 616 3.95 13.06 -7.82
CA ASP A 616 2.63 13.58 -7.44
C ASP A 616 2.32 13.22 -5.97
N PHE A 617 2.27 14.24 -5.10
CA PHE A 617 1.98 14.06 -3.67
C PHE A 617 0.63 13.42 -3.40
N TYR A 618 -0.41 13.68 -4.21
CA TYR A 618 -1.71 13.04 -4.01
C TYR A 618 -1.65 11.56 -4.37
N SER A 619 -0.90 11.20 -5.42
CA SER A 619 -0.62 9.80 -5.75
C SER A 619 0.15 9.09 -4.64
N LEU A 620 1.16 9.76 -4.04
CA LEU A 620 1.92 9.26 -2.89
C LEU A 620 1.03 9.04 -1.65
N GLU A 621 0.09 9.95 -1.38
CA GLU A 621 -0.85 9.84 -0.26
C GLU A 621 -1.88 8.72 -0.47
N ARG A 622 -2.45 8.60 -1.69
CA ARG A 622 -3.38 7.52 -2.06
C ARG A 622 -2.72 6.14 -2.01
N ALA A 623 -1.44 6.06 -2.36
CA ALA A 623 -0.64 4.85 -2.23
C ALA A 623 -0.52 4.37 -0.77
N GLY A 624 -0.61 5.28 0.20
CA GLY A 624 -0.66 4.95 1.61
C GLY A 624 0.73 4.82 2.24
N THR A 625 1.03 3.64 2.78
CA THR A 625 2.25 3.41 3.56
C THR A 625 3.43 3.09 2.64
N TRP A 626 4.60 3.66 2.96
CA TRP A 626 5.85 3.47 2.25
C TRP A 626 6.93 2.94 3.21
N PHE A 627 7.57 1.85 2.84
CA PHE A 627 8.64 1.20 3.57
C PHE A 627 9.99 1.60 3.00
N LEU A 628 10.96 1.92 3.87
CA LEU A 628 12.34 2.07 3.46
C LEU A 628 12.94 0.67 3.26
N MET A 629 13.17 0.30 2.01
CA MET A 629 13.69 -1.01 1.63
C MET A 629 15.20 -1.03 1.64
N SER A 630 15.81 0.06 1.18
CA SER A 630 17.25 0.16 1.07
C SER A 630 17.71 1.59 1.23
N ARG A 631 18.91 1.78 1.79
CA ARG A 631 19.53 3.09 1.96
C ARG A 631 21.04 3.04 1.78
N MET A 632 21.64 4.12 1.31
CA MET A 632 23.05 4.42 1.51
C MET A 632 23.08 5.85 2.01
N ASP A 633 23.59 6.08 3.21
CA ASP A 633 23.76 7.41 3.77
C ASP A 633 24.94 7.41 4.76
N GLU A 634 25.51 8.59 4.98
CA GLU A 634 26.59 8.81 5.95
C GLU A 634 26.06 9.60 7.16
N MET A 635 24.87 9.24 7.66
CA MET A 635 24.29 9.89 8.83
C MET A 635 24.93 9.42 10.13
N SER A 636 24.83 10.24 11.19
CA SER A 636 25.38 9.92 12.52
C SER A 636 24.68 8.74 13.20
N MET A 637 23.43 8.46 12.84
CA MET A 637 22.66 7.32 13.35
C MET A 637 22.44 6.28 12.26
N ASP A 638 22.60 5.02 12.62
CA ASP A 638 22.23 3.89 11.78
C ASP A 638 20.72 3.64 11.87
N THR A 639 20.02 3.88 10.77
CA THR A 639 18.61 3.49 10.59
C THR A 639 18.49 2.01 10.26
N TYR A 640 17.76 1.28 11.10
CA TYR A 640 17.51 -0.16 10.95
C TYR A 640 16.17 -0.49 10.31
N ALA A 641 15.16 0.35 10.55
CA ALA A 641 13.86 0.23 9.95
C ALA A 641 13.21 1.61 9.85
N MET A 642 12.50 1.89 8.76
CA MET A 642 11.75 3.14 8.60
C MET A 642 10.50 2.90 7.79
N VAL A 643 9.38 3.39 8.30
CA VAL A 643 8.09 3.36 7.61
C VAL A 643 7.47 4.75 7.66
N GLY A 644 6.93 5.22 6.54
CA GLY A 644 6.41 6.57 6.41
C GLY A 644 5.09 6.64 5.68
N ARG A 645 4.36 7.73 5.91
CA ARG A 645 3.18 8.12 5.15
C ARG A 645 3.23 9.59 4.81
N ILE A 646 2.97 9.90 3.55
CA ILE A 646 2.93 11.25 3.00
C ILE A 646 1.48 11.71 2.99
N PHE A 647 1.25 12.95 3.42
CA PHE A 647 -0.06 13.61 3.43
C PHE A 647 0.06 14.89 2.59
N ALA A 648 -0.63 14.94 1.45
CA ALA A 648 -0.61 16.12 0.61
C ALA A 648 -1.41 17.24 1.28
N VAL A 649 -0.86 18.46 1.23
CA VAL A 649 -1.55 19.67 1.70
C VAL A 649 -1.91 20.53 0.49
N THR A 650 -0.96 20.70 -0.43
CA THR A 650 -1.17 21.32 -1.74
C THR A 650 -0.49 20.47 -2.81
N ASN A 651 -0.61 20.89 -4.08
CA ASN A 651 0.11 20.23 -5.18
C ASN A 651 1.65 20.28 -5.03
N SER A 652 2.17 21.19 -4.21
CA SER A 652 3.61 21.42 -4.02
C SER A 652 4.07 21.32 -2.57
N THR A 653 3.19 21.00 -1.62
CA THR A 653 3.55 20.85 -0.20
C THR A 653 2.88 19.63 0.41
N ALA A 654 3.63 18.91 1.24
CA ALA A 654 3.15 17.72 1.92
C ALA A 654 3.78 17.60 3.31
N VAL A 655 3.16 16.81 4.18
CA VAL A 655 3.69 16.43 5.49
C VAL A 655 4.04 14.94 5.44
N LEU A 656 5.28 14.60 5.77
CA LEU A 656 5.74 13.22 5.94
C LEU A 656 5.76 12.88 7.42
N ARG A 657 4.95 11.90 7.82
CA ARG A 657 5.05 11.28 9.14
C ARG A 657 5.73 9.94 9.01
N LEU A 658 6.76 9.70 9.82
CA LEU A 658 7.49 8.44 9.80
C LEU A 658 7.78 7.89 11.19
N PHE A 659 7.84 6.56 11.26
CA PHE A 659 8.44 5.83 12.36
C PHE A 659 9.80 5.31 11.92
N GLN A 660 10.79 5.50 12.77
CA GLN A 660 12.17 5.14 12.51
C GLN A 660 12.73 4.40 13.72
N SER A 661 13.30 3.22 13.48
CA SER A 661 14.20 2.55 14.40
C SER A 661 15.63 2.93 14.02
N ALA A 662 16.35 3.57 14.94
CA ALA A 662 17.74 3.97 14.71
C ALA A 662 18.58 3.90 16.00
N ALA A 663 19.90 3.80 15.85
CA ALA A 663 20.84 3.90 16.97
C ALA A 663 22.11 4.66 16.56
N LEU A 664 22.81 5.26 17.52
CA LEU A 664 24.20 5.64 17.31
C LEU A 664 25.07 4.38 17.21
N PRO A 665 26.18 4.40 16.44
CA PRO A 665 27.06 3.25 16.34
C PRO A 665 27.53 2.76 17.73
N GLY A 666 27.08 1.57 18.13
CA GLY A 666 27.42 0.94 19.42
C GLY A 666 26.40 1.17 20.56
N GLU A 667 25.37 1.96 20.35
CA GLU A 667 24.29 2.23 21.32
C GLU A 667 23.05 1.35 21.07
N PRO A 668 22.15 1.18 22.06
CA PRO A 668 20.89 0.45 21.85
C PRO A 668 19.95 1.20 20.90
N ARG A 669 19.04 0.45 20.27
CA ARG A 669 18.03 1.00 19.35
C ARG A 669 17.02 1.85 20.07
N GLU A 670 16.68 2.98 19.46
CA GLU A 670 15.63 3.87 19.90
C GLU A 670 14.54 4.02 18.83
N CYS A 671 13.31 4.21 19.29
CA CYS A 671 12.14 4.39 18.43
C CYS A 671 11.81 5.88 18.29
N PHE A 672 11.93 6.41 17.09
CA PHE A 672 11.61 7.80 16.77
C PHE A 672 10.30 7.90 16.00
N THR A 673 9.44 8.81 16.42
CA THR A 673 8.35 9.33 15.59
C THR A 673 8.77 10.70 15.09
N ARG A 674 8.85 10.86 13.77
CA ARG A 674 9.29 12.13 13.16
C ARG A 674 8.23 12.65 12.20
N VAL A 675 8.10 13.96 12.14
CA VAL A 675 7.20 14.66 11.23
C VAL A 675 8.02 15.72 10.52
N PHE A 676 7.94 15.70 9.19
CA PHE A 676 8.69 16.57 8.33
C PHE A 676 7.76 17.26 7.35
N THR A 677 8.12 18.49 7.00
CA THR A 677 7.43 19.24 5.95
C THR A 677 8.22 19.12 4.65
N ILE A 678 7.55 18.75 3.56
CA ILE A 678 8.12 18.63 2.21
C ILE A 678 7.61 19.78 1.35
N ARG A 679 8.51 20.48 0.66
CA ARG A 679 8.19 21.50 -0.34
C ARG A 679 8.79 21.15 -1.70
N GLU A 680 7.95 21.05 -2.72
CA GLU A 680 8.36 20.88 -4.12
C GLU A 680 8.92 22.19 -4.67
N ARG A 681 10.00 22.07 -5.44
CA ARG A 681 10.61 23.13 -6.23
C ARG A 681 10.84 22.63 -7.64
N GLU A 682 10.74 23.54 -8.60
CA GLU A 682 10.99 23.25 -10.00
C GLU A 682 11.88 24.33 -10.61
N ASN A 683 12.67 23.95 -11.62
CA ASN A 683 13.40 24.93 -12.42
C ASN A 683 12.44 25.66 -13.37
N LYS A 684 12.87 26.81 -13.91
CA LYS A 684 12.04 27.64 -14.81
C LYS A 684 11.54 26.89 -16.06
N GLU A 685 12.25 25.83 -16.47
CA GLU A 685 11.97 25.04 -17.66
C GLU A 685 11.11 23.79 -17.39
N LYS A 686 10.78 23.49 -16.12
CA LYS A 686 10.04 22.29 -15.68
C LYS A 686 10.69 20.96 -16.09
N LEU A 687 12.03 20.94 -16.11
CA LEU A 687 12.85 19.78 -16.47
C LEU A 687 13.59 19.16 -15.28
N ASP A 688 13.66 19.85 -14.14
CA ASP A 688 14.23 19.34 -12.88
C ASP A 688 13.28 19.67 -11.73
N TYR A 689 12.97 18.65 -10.94
CA TYR A 689 12.16 18.72 -9.73
C TYR A 689 13.00 18.31 -8.53
N TRP A 690 13.04 19.16 -7.50
CA TRP A 690 13.69 18.86 -6.23
C TRP A 690 12.77 19.20 -5.06
N TYR A 691 13.06 18.61 -3.92
CA TYR A 691 12.20 18.63 -2.75
C TYR A 691 13.02 19.04 -1.53
N GLU A 692 12.50 19.99 -0.76
CA GLU A 692 13.07 20.45 0.50
C GLU A 692 12.36 19.71 1.66
N LEU A 693 13.08 18.87 2.40
CA LEU A 693 12.61 18.21 3.62
C LEU A 693 13.05 19.03 4.84
N HIS A 694 12.11 19.61 5.57
CA HIS A 694 12.37 20.44 6.75
C HIS A 694 12.27 19.60 8.03
N PHE A 695 13.32 19.62 8.87
CA PHE A 695 13.45 18.71 10.02
C PHE A 695 12.67 19.12 11.26
N GLU A 696 12.42 20.43 11.45
CA GLU A 696 11.61 20.99 12.54
C GLU A 696 11.00 22.31 12.02
N SER A 697 9.68 22.41 11.90
CA SER A 697 9.01 23.59 11.33
C SER A 697 8.09 24.30 12.33
N THR A 698 8.48 24.34 13.61
CA THR A 698 7.92 25.29 14.58
C THR A 698 8.95 26.09 15.40
N THR A 699 10.23 25.76 15.37
CA THR A 699 11.29 26.56 16.01
C THR A 699 12.60 26.44 15.23
N LYS A 700 13.22 27.59 14.93
CA LYS A 700 14.55 27.82 14.35
C LYS A 700 14.75 27.65 12.85
N ASN A 701 15.76 28.38 12.36
CA ASN A 701 16.43 28.26 11.06
C ASN A 701 16.36 26.82 10.57
N SER A 702 15.33 26.50 9.77
CA SER A 702 15.05 25.10 9.45
C SER A 702 16.22 24.57 8.65
N THR A 703 17.03 23.72 9.26
CA THR A 703 17.91 22.85 8.48
C THR A 703 16.99 22.05 7.57
N PHE A 704 17.28 22.07 6.28
CA PHE A 704 16.51 21.35 5.29
C PHE A 704 17.44 20.47 4.48
N MET A 705 16.97 19.27 4.15
CA MET A 705 17.65 18.38 3.23
C MET A 705 17.00 18.51 1.86
N ILE A 706 17.83 18.74 0.84
CA ILE A 706 17.36 18.71 -0.55
C ILE A 706 17.44 17.28 -1.06
N PHE A 707 16.34 16.76 -1.57
CA PHE A 707 16.32 15.48 -2.25
C PHE A 707 15.60 15.55 -3.59
N ARG A 708 15.86 14.57 -4.47
CA ARG A 708 15.24 14.40 -5.77
C ARG A 708 14.73 12.97 -5.90
N PHE A 709 13.54 12.80 -6.46
CA PHE A 709 13.15 11.49 -6.97
C PHE A 709 13.89 11.27 -8.28
N LEU A 710 14.79 10.29 -8.33
CA LEU A 710 15.46 9.91 -9.58
C LEU A 710 14.58 8.97 -10.41
N PHE A 711 13.72 8.22 -9.73
CA PHE A 711 12.70 7.36 -10.31
C PHE A 711 11.53 7.31 -9.34
N TYR A 712 10.32 7.32 -9.89
CA TYR A 712 9.11 7.16 -9.11
C TYR A 712 8.04 6.51 -9.99
N ASN A 713 7.46 5.42 -9.48
CA ASN A 713 6.19 4.88 -9.95
C ASN A 713 5.24 4.69 -8.75
N ARG A 714 4.02 4.22 -9.00
CA ARG A 714 3.02 4.03 -7.92
C ARG A 714 3.40 2.94 -6.88
N HIS A 715 4.52 2.23 -7.03
CA HIS A 715 4.97 1.12 -6.19
C HIS A 715 6.34 1.36 -5.53
N VAL A 716 7.28 1.98 -6.24
CA VAL A 716 8.68 2.19 -5.85
C VAL A 716 9.12 3.61 -6.15
N GLY A 717 9.85 4.20 -5.22
CA GLY A 717 10.54 5.48 -5.37
C GLY A 717 12.02 5.35 -5.05
N VAL A 718 12.88 5.92 -5.88
CA VAL A 718 14.32 6.04 -5.61
C VAL A 718 14.65 7.52 -5.40
N ILE A 719 15.04 7.85 -4.18
CA ILE A 719 15.33 9.19 -3.70
C ILE A 719 16.83 9.36 -3.62
N TYR A 720 17.34 10.49 -4.10
CA TYR A 720 18.73 10.90 -3.98
C TYR A 720 18.85 12.26 -3.32
N SER A 721 19.80 12.38 -2.41
CA SER A 721 20.14 13.63 -1.72
C SER A 721 21.66 13.81 -1.74
N CYS A 722 22.09 15.07 -1.85
CA CYS A 722 23.48 15.44 -1.66
C CYS A 722 23.59 16.33 -0.43
N LEU A 723 24.25 15.82 0.61
CA LEU A 723 24.38 16.49 1.90
C LEU A 723 25.55 17.49 1.90
N ARG A 724 26.62 17.19 1.15
CA ARG A 724 27.80 18.06 1.03
C ARG A 724 28.35 18.08 -0.39
N ASN A 725 28.60 19.26 -0.93
CA ASN A 725 29.19 19.45 -2.26
C ASN A 725 30.70 19.68 -2.19
N LYS A 726 31.46 19.12 -3.13
CA LYS A 726 32.87 19.47 -3.37
C LYS A 726 32.99 20.68 -4.28
N ALA A 727 34.15 21.33 -4.22
CA ALA A 727 34.49 22.46 -5.09
C ALA A 727 34.52 22.09 -6.59
N ASP A 728 34.66 20.81 -6.94
CA ASP A 728 34.62 20.29 -8.32
C ASP A 728 33.19 20.00 -8.82
N GLY A 729 32.16 20.29 -8.03
CA GLY A 729 30.75 20.07 -8.36
C GLY A 729 30.27 18.63 -8.15
N ARG A 730 31.13 17.72 -7.66
CA ARG A 730 30.72 16.38 -7.24
C ARG A 730 30.12 16.42 -5.84
N CYS A 731 29.20 15.50 -5.59
CA CYS A 731 28.69 15.29 -4.24
C CYS A 731 29.69 14.50 -3.39
N ASP A 732 30.08 15.05 -2.25
CA ASP A 732 30.98 14.44 -1.27
C ASP A 732 30.23 13.45 -0.38
N GLU A 733 29.17 13.93 0.29
CA GLU A 733 28.29 13.13 1.14
C GLU A 733 26.98 12.89 0.41
N LYS A 734 26.81 11.66 -0.08
CA LYS A 734 25.64 11.25 -0.87
C LYS A 734 24.68 10.47 0.02
N ALA A 735 23.38 10.61 -0.25
CA ALA A 735 22.38 9.73 0.31
C ALA A 735 21.45 9.20 -0.78
N ILE A 736 21.17 7.90 -0.77
CA ILE A 736 20.16 7.25 -1.61
C ILE A 736 19.20 6.50 -0.71
N TYR A 737 17.91 6.71 -0.91
CA TYR A 737 16.85 5.98 -0.22
C TYR A 737 15.95 5.31 -1.26
N VAL A 738 15.63 4.05 -1.03
CA VAL A 738 14.69 3.28 -1.85
C VAL A 738 13.46 3.01 -1.00
N ILE A 739 12.33 3.54 -1.44
CA ILE A 739 11.05 3.32 -0.79
C ILE A 739 10.17 2.42 -1.64
N SER A 740 9.41 1.52 -1.01
CA SER A 740 8.42 0.66 -1.68
C SER A 740 7.10 0.65 -0.92
N ARG A 741 6.01 0.39 -1.63
CA ARG A 741 4.70 0.07 -1.02
C ARG A 741 4.64 -1.35 -0.48
N HIS A 742 5.52 -2.22 -0.97
CA HIS A 742 5.58 -3.61 -0.58
C HIS A 742 6.67 -3.80 0.48
N GLU A 743 6.43 -4.74 1.40
CA GLU A 743 7.38 -5.11 2.47
C GLU A 743 8.57 -5.93 1.96
N SER A 744 8.53 -6.32 0.68
CA SER A 744 9.59 -7.01 -0.06
C SER A 744 9.76 -6.35 -1.43
N ILE A 745 10.98 -6.39 -1.99
CA ILE A 745 11.27 -5.91 -3.35
C ILE A 745 11.52 -7.08 -4.28
N ASP A 746 10.95 -7.04 -5.49
CA ASP A 746 11.12 -8.09 -6.49
C ASP A 746 12.39 -7.90 -7.35
N HIS A 747 12.65 -8.84 -8.27
CA HIS A 747 13.81 -8.81 -9.17
C HIS A 747 13.78 -7.64 -10.18
N ALA A 748 12.61 -7.17 -10.59
CA ALA A 748 12.48 -6.03 -11.50
C ALA A 748 12.79 -4.72 -10.76
N GLU A 749 12.27 -4.57 -9.53
CA GLU A 749 12.51 -3.43 -8.65
C GLU A 749 13.99 -3.33 -8.25
N LEU A 750 14.65 -4.45 -7.96
CA LEU A 750 16.12 -4.51 -7.77
C LEU A 750 16.89 -3.95 -8.98
N THR A 751 16.45 -4.29 -10.20
CA THR A 751 17.11 -3.78 -11.42
C THR A 751 16.93 -2.26 -11.59
N VAL A 752 15.75 -1.73 -11.24
CA VAL A 752 15.49 -0.28 -11.23
C VAL A 752 16.44 0.42 -10.27
N ILE A 753 16.57 -0.09 -9.04
CA ILE A 753 17.47 0.46 -8.02
C ILE A 753 18.91 0.50 -8.53
N GLU A 754 19.39 -0.58 -9.16
CA GLU A 754 20.75 -0.64 -9.68
C GLU A 754 21.01 0.41 -10.77
N LYS A 755 20.09 0.52 -11.73
CA LYS A 755 20.25 1.40 -12.87
C LYS A 755 20.17 2.87 -12.45
N VAL A 756 19.27 3.17 -11.52
CA VAL A 756 19.08 4.51 -10.98
C VAL A 756 20.25 4.90 -10.06
N ALA A 757 20.76 4.00 -9.21
CA ALA A 757 21.95 4.27 -8.40
C ALA A 757 23.20 4.53 -9.28
N LYS A 758 23.39 3.73 -10.33
CA LYS A 758 24.44 3.97 -11.34
C LYS A 758 24.25 5.30 -12.06
N SER A 759 23.02 5.77 -12.25
CA SER A 759 22.73 7.05 -12.90
C SER A 759 23.29 8.26 -12.13
N VAL A 760 23.58 8.12 -10.84
CA VAL A 760 24.18 9.17 -9.99
C VAL A 760 25.58 8.80 -9.48
N CYS A 761 26.23 7.87 -10.17
CA CYS A 761 27.58 7.40 -9.86
C CYS A 761 27.72 6.94 -8.40
N VAL A 762 26.69 6.25 -7.92
CA VAL A 762 26.74 5.48 -6.68
C VAL A 762 26.82 4.01 -7.06
N GLU A 763 27.77 3.32 -6.46
CA GLU A 763 27.90 1.89 -6.64
C GLU A 763 26.78 1.16 -5.90
N PRO A 764 25.97 0.31 -6.57
CA PRO A 764 24.86 -0.38 -5.90
C PRO A 764 25.27 -1.24 -4.69
N LEU A 765 26.55 -1.67 -4.62
CA LEU A 765 27.13 -2.41 -3.48
C LEU A 765 27.16 -1.60 -2.17
N LEU A 766 27.02 -0.28 -2.25
CA LEU A 766 27.04 0.61 -1.07
C LEU A 766 25.66 0.77 -0.45
N LEU A 767 24.61 0.28 -1.10
CA LEU A 767 23.26 0.31 -0.56
C LEU A 767 23.09 -0.79 0.50
N TYR A 768 22.42 -0.49 1.59
CA TYR A 768 22.12 -1.39 2.71
C TYR A 768 20.62 -1.67 2.73
N HIS A 769 20.25 -2.94 2.87
CA HIS A 769 18.89 -3.34 3.12
C HIS A 769 18.48 -2.96 4.55
N VAL A 770 17.28 -2.40 4.64
CA VAL A 770 16.64 -1.96 5.87
C VAL A 770 15.47 -2.91 6.17
N ALA A 771 15.23 -3.25 7.43
CA ALA A 771 14.11 -4.12 7.76
C ALA A 771 12.78 -3.36 7.55
N ALA A 772 11.78 -4.01 6.95
CA ALA A 772 10.43 -3.46 6.84
C ALA A 772 9.74 -3.38 8.22
N HIS A 773 10.07 -4.33 9.10
CA HIS A 773 9.57 -4.43 10.47
C HIS A 773 10.73 -4.56 11.47
N ASP A 774 10.59 -3.87 12.59
CA ASP A 774 11.49 -3.92 13.74
C ASP A 774 10.68 -3.68 15.02
N GLU A 775 11.32 -3.72 16.19
CA GLU A 775 10.64 -3.55 17.48
C GLU A 775 9.83 -2.24 17.61
N CYS A 776 10.23 -1.23 16.85
CA CYS A 776 9.55 0.06 16.78
C CYS A 776 8.39 0.11 15.77
N ILE A 777 8.24 -0.91 14.91
CA ILE A 777 7.41 -0.90 13.70
C ILE A 777 6.57 -2.19 13.61
N PHE A 778 5.68 -2.40 14.58
CA PHE A 778 4.74 -3.53 14.59
C PHE A 778 3.33 -3.16 14.10
N GLU A 779 2.94 -1.89 14.18
CA GLU A 779 1.56 -1.45 13.91
C GLU A 779 1.55 -0.18 13.03
N HIS A 780 1.78 -0.37 11.72
CA HIS A 780 1.77 0.74 10.74
C HIS A 780 0.39 1.42 10.61
N SER A 781 -0.66 0.86 11.22
CA SER A 781 -1.99 1.49 11.37
C SER A 781 -1.92 2.84 12.08
N ARG A 782 -0.97 3.02 13.01
CA ARG A 782 -0.77 4.27 13.77
C ARG A 782 -0.19 5.43 12.95
N LEU A 783 0.31 5.16 11.74
CA LEU A 783 0.71 6.21 10.80
C LEU A 783 -0.51 6.99 10.30
N LYS A 784 -1.70 6.37 10.23
CA LYS A 784 -2.94 7.06 9.89
C LYS A 784 -3.37 7.93 11.08
N PRO A 785 -3.67 9.22 10.87
CA PRO A 785 -4.32 10.00 11.91
C PRO A 785 -5.72 9.41 12.18
N PRO A 786 -6.19 9.43 13.44
CA PRO A 786 -7.58 9.08 13.74
C PRO A 786 -8.53 10.00 12.96
N ALA A 787 -9.69 9.49 12.59
CA ALA A 787 -10.70 10.30 11.90
C ALA A 787 -11.07 11.50 12.78
N CYS A 788 -11.20 12.70 12.19
CA CYS A 788 -11.57 13.89 12.97
C CYS A 788 -12.93 13.73 13.67
N SER A 789 -13.81 12.86 13.16
CA SER A 789 -15.10 12.51 13.75
C SER A 789 -15.03 11.56 14.95
N SER A 790 -13.89 10.92 15.20
CA SER A 790 -13.71 9.92 16.26
C SER A 790 -12.87 10.45 17.44
N ILE A 791 -12.70 11.77 17.55
CA ILE A 791 -11.93 12.36 18.65
C ILE A 791 -12.78 12.32 19.91
N ASP A 792 -12.51 11.35 20.76
CA ASP A 792 -12.97 11.38 22.13
C ASP A 792 -12.24 12.51 22.89
N ILE A 793 -12.96 13.22 23.76
CA ILE A 793 -12.42 14.29 24.62
C ILE A 793 -11.20 13.82 25.44
N VAL A 794 -11.09 12.50 25.65
CA VAL A 794 -10.00 11.82 26.37
C VAL A 794 -8.74 11.63 25.50
N SER A 795 -8.86 11.65 24.17
CA SER A 795 -7.73 11.43 23.25
C SER A 795 -6.96 12.71 22.90
N SER A 796 -7.48 13.89 23.23
CA SER A 796 -6.72 15.13 23.09
C SER A 796 -5.69 15.20 24.23
N ASN A 797 -4.40 15.20 23.91
CA ASN A 797 -3.29 15.47 24.85
C ASN A 797 -3.37 16.86 25.55
N ALA A 798 -4.49 17.57 25.42
CA ALA A 798 -4.74 18.88 25.97
C ALA A 798 -5.37 18.74 27.37
N GLU A 799 -4.62 19.12 28.40
CA GLU A 799 -5.20 19.37 29.72
C GLU A 799 -6.06 20.63 29.64
N TRP A 800 -7.36 20.50 29.89
CA TRP A 800 -8.34 21.59 29.80
C TRP A 800 -8.46 22.34 31.13
N ILE A 801 -8.40 23.67 31.10
CA ILE A 801 -8.64 24.52 32.28
C ILE A 801 -9.71 25.57 32.03
N GLU A 802 -10.39 25.96 33.10
CA GLU A 802 -11.23 27.15 33.15
C GLU A 802 -10.43 28.30 33.78
N MET A 803 -10.38 29.43 33.08
CA MET A 803 -9.70 30.64 33.56
C MET A 803 -10.69 31.56 34.26
N ASN A 804 -10.23 32.28 35.28
CA ASN A 804 -11.04 33.30 35.93
C ASN A 804 -11.12 34.59 35.07
N LEU A 805 -12.03 35.51 35.43
CA LEU A 805 -12.25 36.75 34.68
C LEU A 805 -10.98 37.59 34.49
N GLN A 806 -10.14 37.70 35.52
CA GLN A 806 -8.89 38.47 35.45
C GLN A 806 -7.88 37.83 34.50
N GLN A 807 -7.79 36.50 34.50
CA GLN A 807 -6.95 35.75 33.57
C GLN A 807 -7.45 35.89 32.13
N ILE A 808 -8.76 35.79 31.92
CA ILE A 808 -9.37 35.96 30.58
C ILE A 808 -9.12 37.37 30.05
N GLU A 809 -9.37 38.40 30.87
CA GLU A 809 -9.16 39.79 30.47
C GLU A 809 -7.67 40.06 30.18
N ALA A 810 -6.77 39.54 31.01
CA ALA A 810 -5.33 39.65 30.77
C ALA A 810 -4.87 38.92 29.51
N SER A 811 -5.48 37.78 29.18
CA SER A 811 -5.02 36.91 28.08
C SER A 811 -5.65 37.18 26.72
N TYR A 812 -6.92 37.60 26.69
CA TYR A 812 -7.68 37.79 25.45
C TYR A 812 -8.17 39.23 25.24
N GLY A 813 -8.17 40.05 26.29
CA GLY A 813 -8.67 41.43 26.23
C GLY A 813 -10.08 41.49 25.66
N ARG A 814 -10.39 42.56 24.92
CA ARG A 814 -11.67 42.71 24.18
C ARG A 814 -11.52 42.45 22.68
N LEU A 815 -10.48 41.70 22.30
CA LEU A 815 -10.18 41.40 20.92
C LEU A 815 -11.19 40.41 20.33
N LEU A 816 -11.33 40.46 19.01
CA LEU A 816 -12.13 39.51 18.26
C LEU A 816 -11.22 38.38 17.78
N TYR A 817 -11.55 37.14 18.14
CA TYR A 817 -10.82 35.94 17.75
C TYR A 817 -11.65 35.11 16.78
N GLN A 818 -11.17 34.97 15.56
CA GLN A 818 -11.82 34.16 14.54
C GLN A 818 -11.44 32.69 14.70
N VAL A 819 -12.39 31.78 14.46
CA VAL A 819 -12.10 30.34 14.45
C VAL A 819 -11.51 29.95 13.11
N VAL A 820 -10.31 29.37 13.14
CA VAL A 820 -9.55 28.99 11.94
C VAL A 820 -9.60 27.49 11.66
N ALA A 821 -9.86 26.67 12.67
CA ALA A 821 -10.06 25.23 12.55
C ALA A 821 -10.96 24.71 13.68
N SER A 822 -11.71 23.63 13.44
CA SER A 822 -12.57 23.01 14.44
C SER A 822 -12.73 21.49 14.27
N SER A 823 -13.15 20.79 15.33
CA SER A 823 -13.42 19.36 15.30
C SER A 823 -14.63 18.99 14.43
N ASN A 824 -15.49 19.96 14.13
CA ASN A 824 -16.65 19.79 13.26
C ASN A 824 -16.41 20.48 11.90
N SER A 825 -16.21 19.68 10.85
CA SER A 825 -15.99 20.20 9.49
C SER A 825 -17.16 21.00 8.91
N ARG A 826 -18.36 20.89 9.50
CA ARG A 826 -19.57 21.63 9.10
C ARG A 826 -19.86 22.83 10.00
N ALA A 827 -19.02 23.12 10.99
CA ALA A 827 -19.23 24.29 11.85
C ALA A 827 -19.20 25.56 10.98
N PRO A 828 -20.25 26.40 11.03
CA PRO A 828 -20.24 27.67 10.32
C PRO A 828 -19.12 28.55 10.85
N THR A 829 -18.58 29.45 10.02
CA THR A 829 -17.56 30.41 10.46
C THR A 829 -18.12 31.26 11.61
N PHE A 830 -17.40 31.32 12.73
CA PHE A 830 -17.77 32.16 13.87
C PHE A 830 -16.53 32.78 14.49
N ALA A 831 -16.75 33.83 15.28
CA ALA A 831 -15.71 34.50 16.03
C ALA A 831 -16.12 34.64 17.50
N LEU A 832 -15.15 34.85 18.37
CA LEU A 832 -15.31 34.99 19.80
C LEU A 832 -14.80 36.36 20.24
N ARG A 833 -15.57 37.06 21.07
CA ARG A 833 -15.14 38.32 21.68
C ARG A 833 -15.50 38.33 23.15
N PHE A 834 -14.54 38.65 24.00
CA PHE A 834 -14.82 38.86 25.42
C PHE A 834 -15.33 40.30 25.65
N ASP A 835 -16.47 40.44 26.30
CA ASP A 835 -17.11 41.74 26.55
C ASP A 835 -16.74 42.38 27.89
N GLY A 836 -15.87 41.73 28.67
CA GLY A 836 -15.52 42.11 30.04
C GLY A 836 -16.21 41.25 31.11
N GLN A 837 -17.22 40.46 30.75
CA GLN A 837 -17.89 39.51 31.65
C GLN A 837 -18.00 38.11 31.06
N HIS A 838 -18.39 37.99 29.79
CA HIS A 838 -18.57 36.70 29.13
C HIS A 838 -17.98 36.73 27.72
N PHE A 839 -17.62 35.55 27.20
CA PHE A 839 -17.33 35.42 25.78
C PHE A 839 -18.65 35.47 24.99
N GLN A 840 -18.66 36.27 23.94
CA GLN A 840 -19.72 36.34 22.96
C GLN A 840 -19.30 35.61 21.69
N LYS A 841 -20.10 34.65 21.26
CA LYS A 841 -20.00 33.97 19.96
C LYS A 841 -20.71 34.81 18.91
N ILE A 842 -19.97 35.25 17.91
CA ILE A 842 -20.46 36.04 16.78
C ILE A 842 -20.61 35.10 15.58
N THR A 843 -21.82 35.04 15.04
CA THR A 843 -22.20 34.19 13.89
C THR A 843 -22.88 35.02 12.82
N GLU A 844 -22.89 34.52 11.59
CA GLU A 844 -23.58 35.15 10.48
C GLU A 844 -25.09 34.86 10.48
N GLN A 845 -25.89 35.87 10.19
CA GLN A 845 -27.32 35.78 9.93
C GLN A 845 -27.70 36.55 8.66
N PRO A 846 -28.86 36.27 8.03
CA PRO A 846 -29.32 36.99 6.83
C PRO A 846 -29.39 38.52 7.01
N SER A 847 -29.56 39.01 8.23
CA SER A 847 -29.64 40.44 8.57
C SER A 847 -28.34 41.05 9.09
N GLY A 848 -27.22 40.31 9.13
CA GLY A 848 -25.91 40.77 9.63
C GLY A 848 -25.29 39.86 10.70
N CYS A 849 -24.61 40.43 11.70
CA CYS A 849 -23.96 39.68 12.76
C CYS A 849 -24.91 39.38 13.94
N LEU A 850 -25.00 38.13 14.37
CA LEU A 850 -25.63 37.75 15.64
C LEU A 850 -24.54 37.51 16.70
N SER A 851 -24.70 38.13 17.87
CA SER A 851 -23.84 37.89 19.03
C SER A 851 -24.62 37.13 20.11
N SER A 852 -24.13 35.96 20.53
CA SER A 852 -24.73 35.12 21.56
C SER A 852 -23.73 34.81 22.69
N PRO A 853 -24.10 34.91 23.97
CA PRO A 853 -23.18 34.61 25.07
C PRO A 853 -22.85 33.12 25.14
N ILE A 854 -21.60 32.80 25.49
CA ILE A 854 -21.13 31.44 25.75
C ILE A 854 -21.19 31.18 27.25
N ALA A 855 -21.86 30.09 27.63
CA ALA A 855 -22.04 29.73 29.04
C ALA A 855 -20.75 29.20 29.68
N GLN A 856 -19.98 28.37 28.97
CA GLN A 856 -18.73 27.77 29.43
C GLN A 856 -17.73 27.66 28.28
N ILE A 857 -16.48 28.00 28.56
CA ILE A 857 -15.35 27.85 27.65
C ILE A 857 -14.16 27.34 28.44
N ARG A 858 -13.45 26.35 27.89
CA ARG A 858 -12.21 25.82 28.44
C ARG A 858 -11.07 26.03 27.47
N PHE A 859 -9.86 26.14 28.01
CA PHE A 859 -8.66 26.42 27.24
C PHE A 859 -7.63 25.33 27.51
N SER A 860 -6.89 24.92 26.48
CA SER A 860 -5.78 24.00 26.67
C SER A 860 -4.67 24.68 27.48
N GLN A 861 -4.06 23.94 28.42
CA GLN A 861 -2.87 24.40 29.15
C GLN A 861 -1.65 24.54 28.23
N ARG A 862 -1.56 23.69 27.19
CA ARG A 862 -0.39 23.62 26.29
C ARG A 862 -0.49 24.57 25.10
N ASN A 863 -1.71 24.91 24.68
CA ASN A 863 -1.94 25.84 23.58
C ASN A 863 -3.19 26.70 23.86
N ARG A 864 -2.98 27.97 24.26
CA ARG A 864 -4.06 28.89 24.65
C ARG A 864 -5.01 29.30 23.51
N ASN A 865 -4.61 29.06 22.27
CA ASN A 865 -5.47 29.25 21.09
C ASN A 865 -6.36 28.04 20.82
N LEU A 866 -6.13 26.91 21.49
CA LEU A 866 -7.00 25.73 21.43
C LEU A 866 -8.04 25.81 22.54
N ILE A 867 -9.30 25.87 22.15
CA ILE A 867 -10.46 26.00 23.04
C ILE A 867 -11.39 24.81 22.94
N TYR A 868 -12.16 24.60 24.00
CA TYR A 868 -13.24 23.63 24.07
C TYR A 868 -14.51 24.34 24.54
N LEU A 869 -15.61 24.11 23.80
CA LEU A 869 -16.92 24.72 24.02
C LEU A 869 -17.93 23.62 24.38
N PRO A 870 -18.12 23.30 25.66
CA PRO A 870 -19.04 22.24 26.11
C PRO A 870 -20.48 22.47 25.67
N SER A 871 -20.91 23.74 25.59
CA SER A 871 -22.29 24.12 25.23
C SER A 871 -22.61 24.02 23.74
N ASP A 872 -21.60 23.84 22.88
CA ASP A 872 -21.73 23.70 21.43
C ASP A 872 -21.40 22.25 21.01
N ASP A 873 -22.11 21.28 21.57
CA ASP A 873 -21.92 19.84 21.31
C ASP A 873 -20.46 19.36 21.53
N GLY A 874 -19.73 19.99 22.46
CA GLY A 874 -18.33 19.64 22.74
C GLY A 874 -17.36 20.05 21.63
N LEU A 875 -17.63 21.14 20.91
CA LEU A 875 -16.77 21.65 19.86
C LEU A 875 -15.36 21.99 20.39
N ILE A 876 -14.33 21.45 19.73
CA ILE A 876 -12.94 21.83 19.92
C ILE A 876 -12.54 22.73 18.75
N ALA A 877 -11.94 23.89 19.02
CA ALA A 877 -11.63 24.86 17.99
C ALA A 877 -10.29 25.56 18.24
N VAL A 878 -9.64 26.00 17.17
CA VAL A 878 -8.46 26.86 17.22
C VAL A 878 -8.87 28.28 16.83
N ILE A 879 -8.50 29.24 17.67
CA ILE A 879 -8.86 30.66 17.50
C ILE A 879 -7.66 31.54 17.18
N HIS A 880 -7.86 32.58 16.38
CA HIS A 880 -6.82 33.53 16.00
C HIS A 880 -7.39 34.94 15.73
N PRO A 881 -6.75 36.02 16.22
CA PRO A 881 -7.28 37.38 16.09
C PRO A 881 -7.32 37.89 14.64
N ALA A 882 -6.36 37.50 13.79
CA ALA A 882 -6.35 37.86 12.36
C ALA A 882 -7.12 36.89 11.46
N GLY A 883 -7.62 35.76 11.99
CA GLY A 883 -8.20 34.69 11.16
C GLY A 883 -7.25 34.05 10.13
N VAL A 884 -5.95 34.35 10.20
CA VAL A 884 -4.93 33.76 9.32
C VAL A 884 -4.78 32.28 9.67
N ARG A 885 -4.73 31.43 8.65
CA ARG A 885 -4.47 30.00 8.81
C ARG A 885 -3.40 29.53 7.84
N SER A 886 -2.64 28.52 8.26
CA SER A 886 -1.74 27.76 7.40
C SER A 886 -2.16 26.30 7.45
N ASP A 887 -2.72 25.80 6.34
CA ASP A 887 -3.17 24.41 6.25
C ASP A 887 -1.99 23.43 6.43
N LEU A 888 -0.78 23.86 6.03
CA LEU A 888 0.46 23.09 6.20
C LEU A 888 0.84 22.96 7.67
N LEU A 889 0.86 24.07 8.42
CA LEU A 889 1.22 24.06 9.85
C LEU A 889 0.15 23.36 10.69
N LEU A 890 -1.14 23.57 10.34
CA LEU A 890 -2.24 22.85 10.98
C LEU A 890 -2.07 21.34 10.80
N ARG A 891 -1.76 20.91 9.57
CA ARG A 891 -1.55 19.49 9.27
C ARG A 891 -0.32 18.95 9.98
N GLU A 892 0.80 19.66 9.96
CA GLU A 892 2.03 19.28 10.68
C GLU A 892 1.77 19.07 12.17
N ALA A 893 1.08 20.02 12.81
CA ALA A 893 0.70 19.95 14.23
C ALA A 893 -0.19 18.75 14.57
N GLN A 894 -1.09 18.38 13.66
CA GLN A 894 -1.95 17.21 13.80
C GLN A 894 -1.14 15.93 13.69
N MET A 895 -0.21 15.87 12.73
CA MET A 895 0.61 14.69 12.51
C MET A 895 1.66 14.49 13.62
N SER A 896 2.15 15.57 14.23
CA SER A 896 3.06 15.52 15.38
C SER A 896 2.35 15.23 16.71
N GLY A 897 1.01 15.29 16.74
CA GLY A 897 0.21 15.08 17.94
C GLY A 897 0.14 16.30 18.87
N VAL A 898 0.63 17.47 18.42
CA VAL A 898 0.51 18.76 19.12
C VAL A 898 -0.95 19.23 19.13
N LEU A 899 -1.67 19.02 18.03
CA LEU A 899 -3.09 19.32 17.92
C LEU A 899 -3.93 18.05 17.67
N PRO A 900 -5.17 18.00 18.18
CA PRO A 900 -6.13 16.98 17.74
C PRO A 900 -6.46 17.16 16.26
N CYS A 901 -7.08 16.16 15.63
CA CYS A 901 -7.57 16.28 14.26
C CYS A 901 -8.64 17.40 14.19
N LEU A 902 -8.38 18.44 13.41
CA LEU A 902 -9.27 19.60 13.24
C LEU A 902 -9.41 19.91 11.76
N ALA A 903 -10.63 20.16 11.31
CA ALA A 903 -10.90 20.63 9.97
C ALA A 903 -10.75 22.17 9.91
N PRO A 904 -10.06 22.72 8.90
CA PRO A 904 -10.05 24.16 8.68
C PRO A 904 -11.48 24.65 8.43
N THR A 905 -11.86 25.79 9.04
CA THR A 905 -13.21 26.38 8.86
C THR A 905 -13.34 26.99 7.47
N PRO A 906 -14.46 26.83 6.74
CA PRO A 906 -14.59 27.42 5.40
C PRO A 906 -14.45 28.96 5.45
N ILE A 907 -13.76 29.53 4.46
CA ILE A 907 -13.69 30.98 4.23
C ILE A 907 -14.85 31.33 3.28
N PRO A 908 -15.90 32.03 3.73
CA PRO A 908 -17.04 32.32 2.85
C PRO A 908 -16.67 33.37 1.81
N GLU A 909 -17.04 33.14 0.54
CA GLU A 909 -16.79 34.08 -0.57
C GLU A 909 -17.54 35.42 -0.40
N ASN A 910 -18.69 35.40 0.27
CA ASN A 910 -19.48 36.57 0.63
C ASN A 910 -19.91 36.46 2.09
N GLN A 911 -19.56 37.45 2.92
CA GLN A 911 -20.01 37.57 4.31
C GLN A 911 -20.80 38.85 4.50
N ASN A 912 -22.04 38.74 4.97
CA ASN A 912 -22.89 39.86 5.37
C ASN A 912 -22.50 40.40 6.75
N CYS A 913 -21.84 39.58 7.57
CA CYS A 913 -21.34 40.00 8.88
C CYS A 913 -19.91 40.55 8.76
N THR A 914 -19.77 41.87 8.81
CA THR A 914 -18.48 42.57 8.71
C THR A 914 -17.48 42.20 9.81
N GLN A 915 -17.95 41.71 10.96
CA GLN A 915 -17.07 41.25 12.05
C GLN A 915 -16.43 39.89 11.74
N LEU A 916 -17.00 39.07 10.86
CA LEU A 916 -16.42 37.77 10.48
C LEU A 916 -15.42 37.88 9.32
N VAL A 917 -15.28 39.07 8.73
CA VAL A 917 -14.31 39.33 7.67
C VAL A 917 -12.92 39.45 8.31
N ALA A 918 -12.00 38.60 7.89
CA ALA A 918 -10.61 38.65 8.35
C ALA A 918 -9.98 40.02 8.03
N PRO A 919 -9.23 40.63 8.97
CA PRO A 919 -8.56 41.90 8.72
C PRO A 919 -7.46 41.74 7.66
N VAL A 920 -7.31 42.74 6.78
CA VAL A 920 -6.25 42.76 5.77
C VAL A 920 -4.96 43.30 6.39
N CYS A 921 -4.00 42.41 6.63
CA CYS A 921 -2.73 42.75 7.26
C CYS A 921 -1.74 43.36 6.26
N LYS A 922 -1.09 44.47 6.62
CA LYS A 922 0.06 45.01 5.88
C LYS A 922 1.28 44.11 6.04
N TYR A 923 2.13 44.07 5.01
CA TYR A 923 3.43 43.39 5.04
C TYR A 923 4.53 44.44 4.93
N PRO A 924 5.61 44.35 5.74
CA PRO A 924 6.82 45.13 5.52
C PRO A 924 7.46 44.69 4.20
N ASN A 925 7.04 45.32 3.09
CA ASN A 925 7.54 45.10 1.73
C ASN A 925 8.23 46.35 1.17
N GLU A 926 8.15 47.47 1.86
CA GLU A 926 8.81 48.73 1.50
C GLU A 926 10.26 48.66 1.96
N ALA A 927 11.20 49.10 1.11
CA ALA A 927 12.62 49.14 1.46
C ALA A 927 12.82 50.08 2.66
N LEU A 928 13.56 49.62 3.67
CA LEU A 928 13.99 50.48 4.77
C LEU A 928 14.95 51.53 4.21
N THR A 929 14.60 52.80 4.36
CA THR A 929 15.43 53.91 3.87
C THR A 929 16.60 54.22 4.78
N ASP A 930 16.49 53.88 6.07
CA ASP A 930 17.48 54.11 7.11
C ASP A 930 17.21 53.16 8.30
N THR A 931 18.27 52.65 8.93
CA THR A 931 18.28 51.76 10.10
C THR A 931 18.82 52.46 11.35
N GLU A 932 19.33 53.71 11.27
CA GLU A 932 19.77 54.52 12.42
C GLU A 932 18.65 54.69 13.47
N GLN A 933 17.39 54.68 13.01
CA GLN A 933 16.19 54.74 13.86
C GLN A 933 16.03 53.53 14.80
N MET A 934 16.83 52.47 14.67
CA MET A 934 16.85 51.36 15.62
C MET A 934 17.66 51.65 16.88
N ASN A 935 18.61 52.57 16.87
CA ASN A 935 19.50 52.75 18.01
C ASN A 935 18.80 53.38 19.22
N GLY A 936 19.14 52.88 20.42
CA GLY A 936 18.65 53.39 21.69
C GLY A 936 17.89 52.35 22.52
N ASP A 937 17.13 52.86 23.50
CA ASP A 937 16.40 52.04 24.46
C ASP A 937 14.98 51.73 23.98
N TRP A 938 14.66 50.44 23.98
CA TRP A 938 13.37 49.88 23.61
C TRP A 938 12.79 49.05 24.74
N PHE A 939 11.46 49.04 24.81
CA PHE A 939 10.71 48.12 25.65
C PHE A 939 10.03 47.11 24.76
N LEU A 940 10.39 45.84 24.90
CA LEU A 940 9.76 44.71 24.23
C LEU A 940 8.49 44.32 25.00
N PHE A 941 7.38 44.27 24.27
CA PHE A 941 6.07 43.84 24.75
C PHE A 941 5.82 42.41 24.30
N SER A 942 5.46 41.55 25.26
CA SER A 942 5.17 40.14 24.98
C SER A 942 3.89 40.01 24.14
N SER A 943 4.00 39.23 23.07
CA SER A 943 2.88 38.75 22.27
C SER A 943 2.16 37.56 22.94
N ASP A 944 2.83 36.83 23.84
CA ASP A 944 2.24 35.74 24.61
C ASP A 944 1.58 36.23 25.93
N PRO A 945 0.25 36.05 26.10
CA PRO A 945 -0.44 36.44 27.32
C PRO A 945 -0.03 35.69 28.59
N MET A 946 0.70 34.58 28.48
CA MET A 946 1.26 33.85 29.60
C MET A 946 2.53 34.46 30.18
N PHE A 947 3.12 35.45 29.51
CA PHE A 947 4.35 36.10 29.92
C PHE A 947 4.14 37.61 30.05
N VAL A 948 3.93 38.10 31.28
CA VAL A 948 4.05 39.54 31.54
C VAL A 948 5.53 39.85 31.67
N LEU A 949 6.18 40.12 30.54
CA LEU A 949 7.61 40.38 30.45
C LEU A 949 7.81 41.83 30.02
N ASN A 950 8.35 42.64 30.92
CA ASN A 950 8.88 43.96 30.58
C ASN A 950 10.36 43.79 30.22
N TRP A 951 10.66 43.61 28.94
CA TRP A 951 12.04 43.50 28.50
C TRP A 951 12.56 44.88 28.12
N ARG A 952 13.60 45.34 28.80
CA ARG A 952 14.31 46.56 28.38
C ARG A 952 15.49 46.15 27.53
N CYS A 953 15.50 46.61 26.29
CA CYS A 953 16.53 46.28 25.32
C CYS A 953 17.21 47.51 24.79
N THR A 954 18.54 47.52 24.77
CA THR A 954 19.32 48.61 24.19
C THR A 954 19.94 48.12 22.89
N PHE A 955 19.62 48.79 21.78
CA PHE A 955 20.25 48.56 20.48
C PHE A 955 21.37 49.58 20.25
N LYS A 956 22.49 49.10 19.71
CA LYS A 956 23.67 49.89 19.32
C LYS A 956 24.14 49.47 17.94
N ASP A 957 24.73 50.39 17.21
CA ASP A 957 25.37 50.09 15.92
C ASP A 957 26.39 48.96 16.04
N GLY A 958 26.39 48.09 15.02
CA GLY A 958 27.35 47.02 14.81
C GLY A 958 28.52 47.46 13.95
N ASP A 959 29.09 46.51 13.20
CA ASP A 959 30.26 46.74 12.34
C ASP A 959 29.90 47.48 11.03
N ASP A 960 28.62 47.45 10.62
CA ASP A 960 28.09 48.18 9.47
C ASP A 960 26.70 48.78 9.76
N ASP A 961 26.22 49.65 8.86
CA ASP A 961 24.92 50.34 8.98
C ASP A 961 23.71 49.38 9.03
N TYR A 962 23.91 48.10 8.72
CA TYR A 962 22.87 47.07 8.64
C TYR A 962 22.95 46.04 9.77
N THR A 963 23.91 46.20 10.69
CA THR A 963 24.06 45.37 11.87
C THR A 963 23.83 46.19 13.12
N HIS A 964 23.02 45.66 14.03
CA HIS A 964 22.81 46.27 15.34
C HIS A 964 22.96 45.22 16.44
N SER A 965 23.86 45.48 17.37
CA SER A 965 23.97 44.70 18.60
C SER A 965 22.84 45.09 19.55
N PHE A 966 22.26 44.11 20.25
CA PHE A 966 21.25 44.35 21.27
C PHE A 966 21.57 43.63 22.56
N GLU A 967 21.19 44.27 23.67
CA GLU A 967 21.25 43.70 25.01
C GLU A 967 19.90 43.93 25.71
N CYS A 968 19.23 42.85 26.09
CA CYS A 968 17.91 42.85 26.71
C CYS A 968 17.95 42.34 28.16
N PHE A 969 17.24 43.01 29.07
CA PHE A 969 17.05 42.61 30.46
C PHE A 969 15.58 42.30 30.73
N SER A 970 15.27 41.16 31.35
CA SER A 970 13.93 40.79 31.79
C SER A 970 13.74 41.02 33.29
N GLU A 971 12.57 41.52 33.67
CA GLU A 971 12.10 41.47 35.05
C GLU A 971 11.31 40.18 35.28
N SER A 972 11.68 39.42 36.31
CA SER A 972 10.88 38.26 36.73
C SER A 972 9.55 38.72 37.34
N TRP A 973 8.57 37.83 37.38
CA TRP A 973 7.25 38.08 38.00
C TRP A 973 7.33 38.42 39.50
N VAL A 974 8.49 38.17 40.11
CA VAL A 974 8.79 38.38 41.53
C VAL A 974 9.67 39.63 41.75
N GLY A 975 10.00 40.38 40.68
CA GLY A 975 10.85 41.58 40.77
C GLY A 975 12.35 41.27 40.87
N GLU A 976 12.77 40.07 40.49
CA GLU A 976 14.19 39.73 40.36
C GLU A 976 14.66 40.04 38.93
N CYS A 977 15.77 40.78 38.80
CA CYS A 977 16.38 41.09 37.52
C CYS A 977 17.11 39.83 36.99
N GLU A 978 16.63 39.22 35.88
CA GLU A 978 17.28 38.03 35.29
C GLU A 978 18.52 38.42 34.44
N ARG A 979 19.29 37.42 33.97
CA ARG A 979 20.51 37.64 33.17
C ARG A 979 20.20 38.33 31.83
N PRO A 980 21.12 39.18 31.31
CA PRO A 980 20.92 39.83 30.02
C PRO A 980 20.97 38.85 28.85
N THR A 981 20.07 39.02 27.88
CA THR A 981 20.11 38.35 26.58
C THR A 981 20.81 39.24 25.57
N ARG A 982 21.85 38.73 24.91
CA ARG A 982 22.68 39.48 23.96
C ARG A 982 22.67 38.84 22.58
N GLY A 983 22.74 39.67 21.55
CA GLY A 983 22.88 39.20 20.18
C GLY A 983 23.08 40.34 19.19
N THR A 984 23.21 39.99 17.92
CA THR A 984 23.37 40.89 16.79
C THR A 984 22.26 40.65 15.78
N LEU A 985 21.55 41.72 15.42
CA LEU A 985 20.50 41.73 14.41
C LEU A 985 21.10 42.22 13.09
N HIS A 986 21.02 41.40 12.05
CA HIS A 986 21.43 41.73 10.69
C HIS A 986 20.19 42.03 9.85
N ILE A 987 20.16 43.19 9.20
CA ILE A 987 19.01 43.70 8.47
C ILE A 987 19.32 43.75 6.99
N ASN A 988 18.44 43.21 6.16
CA ASN A 988 18.46 43.46 4.74
C ASN A 988 17.43 44.54 4.41
N ALA A 989 17.91 45.77 4.25
CA ALA A 989 17.06 46.93 3.99
C ALA A 989 16.29 46.86 2.65
N SER A 990 16.82 46.13 1.66
CA SER A 990 16.22 46.05 0.32
C SER A 990 14.89 45.28 0.28
N ASN A 991 14.69 44.34 1.21
CA ASN A 991 13.50 43.50 1.30
C ASN A 991 12.87 43.49 2.70
N SER A 992 13.37 44.35 3.61
CA SER A 992 12.91 44.50 4.99
C SER A 992 12.84 43.17 5.75
N THR A 993 13.86 42.34 5.54
CA THR A 993 14.07 41.08 6.28
C THR A 993 15.20 41.22 7.27
N PHE A 994 15.19 40.40 8.31
CA PHE A 994 16.27 40.35 9.29
C PHE A 994 16.62 38.91 9.66
N TYR A 995 17.82 38.72 10.21
CA TYR A 995 18.18 37.54 10.97
C TYR A 995 19.00 37.93 12.21
N THR A 996 18.93 37.10 13.24
CA THR A 996 19.51 37.38 14.57
C THR A 996 20.53 36.31 14.90
N VAL A 997 21.71 36.72 15.34
CA VAL A 997 22.78 35.86 15.85
C VAL A 997 22.93 36.10 17.35
N PHE A 998 22.79 35.06 18.17
CA PHE A 998 22.96 35.17 19.63
C PHE A 998 24.40 34.80 20.04
N ASP A 999 24.92 35.42 21.10
CA ASP A 999 26.27 35.14 21.60
C ASP A 999 26.30 33.75 22.30
N GLU A 1000 27.22 32.86 21.90
CA GLU A 1000 27.19 31.41 22.17
C GLU A 1000 27.40 30.96 23.64
N GLU A 1001 27.75 31.85 24.59
CA GLU A 1001 28.26 31.37 25.89
C GLU A 1001 27.20 30.87 26.89
N GLU A 1002 25.93 31.26 26.82
CA GLU A 1002 24.91 30.73 27.74
C GLU A 1002 23.52 30.79 27.08
N ALA A 1003 23.02 29.66 26.57
CA ALA A 1003 21.63 29.57 26.12
C ALA A 1003 20.71 30.03 27.28
N PRO A 1004 19.89 31.09 27.10
CA PRO A 1004 19.09 31.58 28.20
C PRO A 1004 18.06 30.49 28.55
N ILE A 1005 18.07 30.05 29.81
CA ILE A 1005 17.19 29.00 30.34
C ILE A 1005 15.69 29.40 30.19
N ARG A 1006 15.40 30.66 29.85
CA ARG A 1006 14.05 31.25 29.81
C ARG A 1006 13.83 32.35 28.76
N THR A 1007 14.55 32.39 27.65
CA THR A 1007 14.05 33.17 26.51
C THR A 1007 12.96 32.36 25.81
N PRO A 1008 11.69 32.80 25.77
CA PRO A 1008 10.81 32.26 24.76
C PRO A 1008 11.42 32.69 23.41
N GLU A 1009 11.83 31.74 22.59
CA GLU A 1009 12.04 31.95 21.15
C GLU A 1009 10.80 32.55 20.45
N ALA A 1010 9.69 32.72 21.19
CA ALA A 1010 8.45 33.37 20.80
C ALA A 1010 8.53 34.91 20.69
N GLU A 1011 9.50 35.60 21.28
CA GLU A 1011 9.48 37.09 21.32
C GLU A 1011 10.69 37.77 20.64
N ILE A 1012 11.86 37.13 20.57
CA ILE A 1012 13.01 37.62 19.79
C ILE A 1012 13.29 36.59 18.71
N PHE A 1013 12.82 36.85 17.50
CA PHE A 1013 12.91 35.89 16.41
C PHE A 1013 14.33 35.78 15.86
N THR A 1014 14.68 34.60 15.37
CA THR A 1014 15.96 34.36 14.67
C THR A 1014 15.96 34.93 13.25
N SER A 1015 14.79 35.11 12.66
CA SER A 1015 14.61 35.71 11.35
C SER A 1015 13.15 36.09 11.11
N GLY A 1016 12.92 36.98 10.16
CA GLY A 1016 11.58 37.42 9.78
C GLY A 1016 11.60 38.70 8.97
N ARG A 1017 10.49 39.43 9.04
CA ARG A 1017 10.34 40.76 8.47
C ARG A 1017 10.37 41.82 9.57
N ILE A 1018 10.93 42.97 9.24
CA ILE A 1018 11.13 44.06 10.18
C ILE A 1018 10.45 45.34 9.66
N SER A 1019 9.83 46.09 10.56
CA SER A 1019 9.32 47.43 10.30
C SER A 1019 9.70 48.33 11.46
N VAL A 1020 10.43 49.40 11.17
CA VAL A 1020 10.96 50.34 12.16
C VAL A 1020 10.41 51.73 11.89
N THR A 1021 10.15 52.45 12.97
CA THR A 1021 9.84 53.88 13.01
C THR A 1021 10.50 54.47 14.25
N ASP A 1022 10.48 55.80 14.41
CA ASP A 1022 11.00 56.47 15.60
C ASP A 1022 10.32 56.04 16.91
N GLU A 1023 9.07 55.56 16.89
CA GLU A 1023 8.30 55.22 18.10
C GLU A 1023 8.15 53.72 18.33
N ARG A 1024 8.21 52.91 17.25
CA ARG A 1024 7.99 51.46 17.29
C ARG A 1024 8.96 50.67 16.41
N LEU A 1025 9.25 49.45 16.85
CA LEU A 1025 9.90 48.40 16.09
C LEU A 1025 8.99 47.17 16.11
N ILE A 1026 8.67 46.62 14.93
CA ILE A 1026 7.87 45.41 14.78
C ILE A 1026 8.71 44.37 14.05
N LEU A 1027 8.83 43.19 14.64
CA LEU A 1027 9.33 42.00 13.97
C LEU A 1027 8.15 41.06 13.71
N LEU A 1028 8.10 40.45 12.52
CA LEU A 1028 7.02 39.56 12.09
C LEU A 1028 7.61 38.24 11.59
N LYS A 1029 7.03 37.12 12.03
CA LYS A 1029 7.38 35.76 11.62
C LYS A 1029 6.14 35.04 11.14
N GLU A 1030 6.17 34.51 9.92
CA GLU A 1030 4.96 34.02 9.21
C GLU A 1030 4.63 32.55 9.53
N ASP A 1031 5.52 31.83 10.23
CA ASP A 1031 5.52 30.35 10.30
C ASP A 1031 5.08 29.74 11.65
N HIS A 1032 4.39 30.47 12.54
CA HIS A 1032 3.87 29.87 13.78
C HIS A 1032 2.50 29.21 13.57
N LEU A 1033 2.23 28.15 14.34
CA LEU A 1033 1.17 27.13 14.21
C LEU A 1033 -0.25 27.61 13.87
N VAL A 1034 -0.57 28.90 14.04
CA VAL A 1034 -1.91 29.47 13.82
C VAL A 1034 -1.85 30.85 13.13
N GLY A 1035 -0.73 31.27 12.56
CA GLY A 1035 -0.59 32.58 11.92
C GLY A 1035 0.64 33.37 12.38
N ARG A 1036 0.72 34.62 11.92
CA ARG A 1036 1.88 35.52 12.07
C ARG A 1036 2.21 35.74 13.56
N ALA A 1037 3.37 35.26 14.01
CA ALA A 1037 3.95 35.68 15.28
C ALA A 1037 4.57 37.08 15.12
N TYR A 1038 4.44 37.92 16.13
CA TYR A 1038 4.96 39.28 16.10
C TYR A 1038 5.69 39.61 17.38
N SER A 1039 6.60 40.56 17.30
CA SER A 1039 7.31 41.12 18.43
C SER A 1039 7.20 42.63 18.31
N LEU A 1040 6.68 43.28 19.35
CA LEU A 1040 6.41 44.72 19.36
C LEU A 1040 7.32 45.40 20.37
N TRP A 1041 8.06 46.40 19.91
CA TRP A 1041 9.04 47.14 20.69
C TRP A 1041 8.66 48.61 20.64
N LEU A 1042 8.57 49.28 21.77
CA LEU A 1042 8.22 50.70 21.84
C LEU A 1042 9.35 51.50 22.47
N ARG A 1043 9.61 52.70 21.95
CA ARG A 1043 10.49 53.66 22.61
C ARG A 1043 9.84 54.21 23.87
N LYS A 1044 10.66 54.51 24.88
CA LYS A 1044 10.20 55.12 26.14
C LYS A 1044 9.47 56.43 25.87
N THR A 1045 8.16 56.44 26.03
CA THR A 1045 7.33 57.65 25.99
C THR A 1045 6.60 57.80 27.33
N GLU A 1046 6.64 59.01 27.90
CA GLU A 1046 5.90 59.34 29.12
C GLU A 1046 4.39 59.29 28.81
N GLY A 1047 3.76 58.11 28.95
CA GLY A 1047 2.32 57.94 28.69
C GLY A 1047 1.87 56.57 28.20
N GLY A 1048 2.78 55.65 27.83
CA GLY A 1048 2.42 54.34 27.27
C GLY A 1048 2.25 54.37 25.74
N MET A 1049 1.59 53.36 25.17
CA MET A 1049 1.40 53.25 23.72
C MET A 1049 0.49 54.37 23.18
N THR A 1050 0.99 55.17 22.23
CA THR A 1050 0.18 56.22 21.61
C THR A 1050 -0.88 55.63 20.68
N GLU A 1051 -2.02 56.31 20.52
CA GLU A 1051 -3.11 55.86 19.62
C GLU A 1051 -2.63 55.70 18.17
N LYS A 1052 -1.67 56.54 17.74
CA LYS A 1052 -1.01 56.43 16.43
C LYS A 1052 -0.26 55.11 16.28
N VAL A 1053 0.54 54.75 17.28
CA VAL A 1053 1.32 53.51 17.28
C VAL A 1053 0.42 52.28 17.37
N LYS A 1054 -0.69 52.38 18.11
CA LYS A 1054 -1.73 51.34 18.19
C LYS A 1054 -2.39 51.10 16.83
N GLN A 1055 -2.89 52.14 16.17
CA GLN A 1055 -3.52 52.03 14.84
C GLN A 1055 -2.54 51.48 13.79
N ASP A 1056 -1.27 51.88 13.89
CA ASP A 1056 -0.23 51.39 13.00
C ASP A 1056 0.07 49.91 13.25
N ALA A 1057 0.23 49.48 14.50
CA ALA A 1057 0.38 48.07 14.88
C ALA A 1057 -0.80 47.21 14.42
N GLU A 1058 -2.04 47.65 14.64
CA GLU A 1058 -3.25 46.96 14.17
C GLU A 1058 -3.26 46.78 12.65
N SER A 1059 -2.69 47.73 11.89
CA SER A 1059 -2.57 47.61 10.44
C SER A 1059 -1.61 46.48 9.99
N PHE A 1060 -0.68 46.06 10.85
CA PHE A 1060 0.15 44.87 10.65
C PHE A 1060 -0.46 43.59 11.24
N CYS A 1061 -1.69 43.67 11.75
CA CYS A 1061 -2.35 42.62 12.53
C CYS A 1061 -1.61 42.29 13.83
N VAL A 1062 -1.11 43.33 14.49
CA VAL A 1062 -0.49 43.29 15.81
C VAL A 1062 -1.45 43.95 16.80
N TRP A 1063 -2.04 43.17 17.71
CA TRP A 1063 -3.00 43.66 18.70
C TRP A 1063 -2.41 43.54 20.11
N PRO A 1064 -1.68 44.55 20.59
CA PRO A 1064 -1.23 44.58 21.98
C PRO A 1064 -2.45 44.71 22.90
N ILE A 1065 -2.53 43.87 23.94
CA ILE A 1065 -3.61 43.97 24.92
C ILE A 1065 -3.19 45.00 25.98
N GLU A 1066 -4.00 46.01 26.22
CA GLU A 1066 -3.69 47.11 27.14
C GLU A 1066 -3.36 46.63 28.57
N SER A 1067 -3.98 45.52 29.02
CA SER A 1067 -3.66 44.88 30.31
C SER A 1067 -2.28 44.22 30.37
N GLN A 1068 -1.65 43.94 29.22
CA GLN A 1068 -0.27 43.45 29.13
C GLN A 1068 0.75 44.60 29.18
N ILE A 1069 0.30 45.84 28.96
CA ILE A 1069 1.12 47.05 29.03
C ILE A 1069 1.17 47.52 30.49
N ARG A 1070 2.16 47.07 31.28
CA ARG A 1070 2.33 47.59 32.66
C ARG A 1070 2.84 49.03 32.62
N HIS A 1071 2.15 49.93 33.33
CA HIS A 1071 2.67 51.26 33.62
C HIS A 1071 3.81 51.18 34.64
N THR A 1072 4.94 51.78 34.28
CA THR A 1072 6.20 51.87 35.01
C THR A 1072 6.04 52.50 36.38
N ALA A 1073 5.99 51.68 37.43
CA ALA A 1073 6.12 52.15 38.80
C ALA A 1073 6.87 51.14 39.69
N MET A 1074 8.03 50.63 39.23
CA MET A 1074 9.11 50.11 40.09
C MET A 1074 10.35 49.95 39.21
N LEU A 1075 11.49 50.49 39.67
CA LEU A 1075 12.77 50.50 38.97
C LEU A 1075 13.64 49.33 39.46
N CYS A 1076 13.99 48.40 38.56
CA CYS A 1076 15.41 48.06 38.31
C CYS A 1076 15.94 49.13 37.31
#